data_AF-A0A3D3IYV6-F1
#
_entry.id   AF-A0A3D3IYV6-F1
#
_cell.length_a   1.000
_cell.length_b   1.000
_cell.length_c   1.000
_cell.angle_alpha   90.00
_cell.angle_beta   90.00
_cell.angle_gamma   90.00
#
_symmetry.space_group_name_H-M   'P 1'
#
loop_
_entity.id
_entity.type
_entity.pdbx_description
1 polymer ?
#
loop_
_entity_poly.entity_id
_entity_poly.type
_entity_poly.pdbx_seq_one_letter_code
_entity_poly.pdbx_strand_id
1 'polypeptide(L)'
;MEVNQINLTSKISIPKGNFDFVMEATHNEQLYLGCLNAERCMMTDYDACLKGIRRSIEMLGIELEKWSRAETNNVTPEEALRSIFLDLKRLKSPKGGKKERRRLSKKNFYIRHVIDFEKKDHEEFTRKQIGEFVDTYSSIYPYSIDEGDIKNDNIKSIAYDLYARCSRPLTDKGCGTKEDCENLVMLFHKLLCLLNYVQEPYDIELTPIEDYYPIPYDLYEKLNLIRGSNVKIYVSEDGRTYYMLKRKDIEYLDILDPAIYRERMMELDKLDTLWRRLGSLSGYVPHMGIEVGTHDYRRMVFEFAGRPQAMTQGFIEKLDEKSKREELVRELIRLIKSMHDIEPCMSHKWLNPECIYICEKRQGMVPYIVGFDNVRPAPVKADYPGRGMLDDYFNSINLQKFIAPEIRNGININDADGRKADIYSLGKLIKYIYGRDENRVKDYVERLIVKDPAGRPSIVDASRLFDDEVVDFEPTVTFGTEIIDEFRLLIYTPFHGFDNYTVRDTVTLGRMFSAEGSDIKVDSPIASRTHGRFLKTGSGFEYMDMLSTNGTFINNILYGIQRGGRSDTKQVAVGDILKIDHPEFKNTHRNAVFMFVLAPSHHEMIEKTIDIMEGMDVSIGRKDCDVILTNNRVSKRHARFVMKDHKLYIQDLNSTNGVFVNGKKIERPALLHATDNVRIEDYIFIVDGRKIHYYSE
;
A
#
# COMPACT_ATOMS: atom_id res chain seq x y z
N MET A 1 -22.16 7.83 0.48
CA MET A 1 -21.55 6.49 0.58
C MET A 1 -22.08 5.90 1.86
N GLU A 2 -22.55 4.66 1.84
CA GLU A 2 -22.91 3.95 3.05
C GLU A 2 -21.66 3.85 3.94
N VAL A 3 -21.82 4.15 5.22
CA VAL A 3 -20.69 4.28 6.17
C VAL A 3 -19.97 2.94 6.35
N ASN A 4 -20.68 1.83 6.10
CA ASN A 4 -20.26 0.45 6.29
C ASN A 4 -19.76 -0.24 5.01
N GLN A 5 -19.85 0.39 3.83
CA GLN A 5 -19.37 -0.22 2.59
C GLN A 5 -18.21 0.55 1.93
N ILE A 6 -17.37 -0.18 1.19
CA ILE A 6 -16.33 0.36 0.32
C ILE A 6 -16.68 0.04 -1.13
N ASN A 7 -16.76 1.07 -1.97
CA ASN A 7 -17.04 0.91 -3.39
C ASN A 7 -15.76 0.64 -4.16
N LEU A 8 -15.63 -0.56 -4.74
CA LEU A 8 -14.50 -0.93 -5.59
C LEU A 8 -14.74 -0.56 -7.06
N THR A 9 -16.00 -0.67 -7.50
CA THR A 9 -16.46 -0.26 -8.84
C THR A 9 -17.89 0.28 -8.75
N SER A 10 -18.45 0.72 -9.88
CA SER A 10 -19.87 1.11 -9.94
C SER A 10 -20.86 -0.04 -9.66
N LYS A 11 -20.40 -1.29 -9.61
CA LYS A 11 -21.24 -2.48 -9.42
C LYS A 11 -20.79 -3.39 -8.27
N ILE A 12 -19.66 -3.09 -7.64
CA ILE A 12 -19.04 -3.96 -6.63
C ILE A 12 -18.69 -3.11 -5.43
N SER A 13 -19.30 -3.42 -4.30
CA SER A 13 -18.93 -2.93 -2.98
C SER A 13 -18.56 -4.10 -2.06
N ILE A 14 -17.82 -3.80 -1.01
CA ILE A 14 -17.43 -4.76 0.04
C ILE A 14 -17.77 -4.20 1.42
N PRO A 15 -18.05 -5.05 2.41
CA PRO A 15 -18.26 -4.61 3.78
C PRO A 15 -16.95 -4.11 4.40
N LYS A 16 -17.07 -3.17 5.34
CA LYS A 16 -15.98 -2.75 6.22
C LYS A 16 -15.94 -3.68 7.43
N GLY A 17 -15.33 -4.85 7.26
CA GLY A 17 -15.14 -5.85 8.32
C GLY A 17 -16.36 -6.71 8.63
N ASN A 18 -16.25 -7.57 9.64
CA ASN A 18 -17.27 -8.57 9.96
C ASN A 18 -18.52 -7.96 10.62
N PHE A 19 -18.41 -6.78 11.24
CA PHE A 19 -19.53 -6.15 11.95
C PHE A 19 -20.46 -5.31 11.06
N ASP A 20 -20.35 -5.41 9.73
CA ASP A 20 -21.16 -4.66 8.76
C ASP A 20 -22.67 -4.76 9.04
N PHE A 21 -23.15 -5.97 9.37
CA PHE A 21 -24.55 -6.25 9.69
C PHE A 21 -25.11 -5.42 10.85
N VAL A 22 -24.26 -4.91 11.76
CA VAL A 22 -24.70 -4.12 12.92
C VAL A 22 -25.40 -2.85 12.46
N MET A 23 -24.93 -2.23 11.37
CA MET A 23 -25.55 -1.03 10.82
C MET A 23 -26.96 -1.31 10.32
N GLU A 24 -27.16 -2.41 9.62
CA GLU A 24 -28.46 -2.83 9.08
C GLU A 24 -29.42 -3.27 10.19
N ALA A 25 -28.93 -4.08 11.14
CA ALA A 25 -29.77 -4.68 12.17
C ALA A 25 -30.17 -3.72 13.29
N THR A 26 -29.33 -2.73 13.62
CA THR A 26 -29.55 -1.83 14.76
C THR A 26 -29.86 -0.39 14.36
N HIS A 27 -29.58 0.00 13.11
CA HIS A 27 -29.58 1.39 12.66
C HIS A 27 -28.73 2.33 13.54
N ASN A 28 -27.71 1.78 14.23
CA ASN A 28 -26.85 2.52 15.14
C ASN A 28 -25.41 2.63 14.60
N GLU A 29 -25.14 3.75 13.93
CA GLU A 29 -23.83 4.05 13.35
C GLU A 29 -22.72 4.08 14.41
N GLN A 30 -22.98 4.58 15.63
CA GLN A 30 -21.96 4.65 16.68
C GLN A 30 -21.58 3.27 17.21
N LEU A 31 -22.56 2.37 17.37
CA LEU A 31 -22.30 0.99 17.76
C LEU A 31 -21.49 0.29 16.68
N TYR A 32 -21.90 0.42 15.42
CA TYR A 32 -21.17 -0.12 14.27
C TYR A 32 -19.72 0.39 14.22
N LEU A 33 -19.50 1.70 14.25
CA LEU A 33 -18.16 2.30 14.25
C LEU A 33 -17.34 1.85 15.47
N GLY A 34 -17.98 1.65 16.63
CA GLY A 34 -17.31 1.07 17.81
C GLY A 34 -16.81 -0.35 17.56
N CYS A 35 -17.62 -1.19 16.93
CA CYS A 35 -17.27 -2.56 16.59
C CYS A 35 -16.18 -2.61 15.52
N LEU A 36 -16.32 -1.83 14.44
CA LEU A 36 -15.31 -1.72 13.39
C LEU A 36 -13.96 -1.24 13.95
N ASN A 37 -13.94 -0.20 14.78
CA ASN A 37 -12.69 0.30 15.36
C ASN A 37 -12.01 -0.74 16.27
N ALA A 38 -12.79 -1.57 16.98
CA ALA A 38 -12.24 -2.66 17.76
C ALA A 38 -11.58 -3.70 16.85
N GLU A 39 -12.29 -4.11 15.80
CA GLU A 39 -11.84 -5.11 14.82
C GLU A 39 -10.57 -4.65 14.09
N ARG A 40 -10.51 -3.38 13.66
CA ARG A 40 -9.35 -2.77 12.99
C ARG A 40 -8.07 -2.84 13.83
N CYS A 41 -8.20 -2.81 15.16
CA CYS A 41 -7.07 -2.87 16.10
C CYS A 41 -6.71 -4.29 16.51
N MET A 42 -7.52 -5.30 16.17
CA MET A 42 -7.36 -6.69 16.64
C MET A 42 -5.95 -7.23 16.37
N MET A 43 -5.33 -6.82 15.26
CA MET A 43 -4.02 -7.30 14.83
C MET A 43 -2.86 -6.34 15.15
N THR A 44 -3.14 -5.15 15.69
CA THR A 44 -2.13 -4.09 15.89
C THR A 44 -1.98 -3.67 17.34
N ASP A 45 -3.10 -3.56 18.06
CA ASP A 45 -3.13 -3.15 19.47
C ASP A 45 -4.29 -3.86 20.17
N TYR A 46 -3.96 -4.97 20.86
CA TYR A 46 -4.94 -5.75 21.62
C TYR A 46 -5.63 -4.91 22.70
N ASP A 47 -4.93 -3.99 23.37
CA ASP A 47 -5.53 -3.17 24.41
C ASP A 47 -6.54 -2.17 23.81
N ALA A 48 -6.21 -1.56 22.67
CA ALA A 48 -7.17 -0.74 21.92
C ALA A 48 -8.37 -1.55 21.42
N CYS A 49 -8.13 -2.75 20.87
CA CYS A 49 -9.17 -3.69 20.46
C CYS A 49 -10.15 -4.00 21.61
N LEU A 50 -9.64 -4.46 22.75
CA LEU A 50 -10.46 -4.83 23.92
C LEU A 50 -11.20 -3.64 24.52
N LYS A 51 -10.56 -2.47 24.59
CA LYS A 51 -11.24 -1.21 24.98
C LYS A 51 -12.35 -0.86 24.00
N GLY A 52 -12.14 -1.11 22.70
CA GLY A 52 -13.15 -1.00 21.65
C GLY A 52 -14.34 -1.92 21.90
N ILE A 53 -14.12 -3.23 22.01
CA ILE A 53 -15.17 -4.23 22.32
C ILE A 53 -15.94 -3.81 23.56
N ARG A 54 -15.23 -3.47 24.64
CA ARG A 54 -15.85 -3.03 25.88
C ARG A 54 -16.76 -1.82 25.66
N ARG A 55 -16.29 -0.77 24.98
CA ARG A 55 -17.11 0.41 24.67
C ARG A 55 -18.34 0.03 23.84
N SER A 56 -18.21 -0.88 22.89
CA SER A 56 -19.33 -1.39 22.09
C SER A 56 -20.36 -2.14 22.94
N ILE A 57 -19.93 -2.94 23.92
CA ILE A 57 -20.83 -3.56 24.92
C ILE A 57 -21.54 -2.48 25.76
N GLU A 58 -20.83 -1.43 26.19
CA GLU A 58 -21.43 -0.32 26.94
C GLU A 58 -22.48 0.43 26.08
N MET A 59 -22.20 0.67 24.79
CA MET A 59 -23.12 1.30 23.84
C MET A 59 -24.35 0.45 23.56
N LEU A 60 -24.16 -0.86 23.32
CA LEU A 60 -25.26 -1.81 23.16
C LEU A 60 -26.18 -1.82 24.39
N GLY A 61 -25.59 -1.83 25.60
CA GLY A 61 -26.35 -1.78 26.83
C GLY A 61 -27.19 -0.51 26.98
N ILE A 62 -26.66 0.65 26.58
CA ILE A 62 -27.42 1.92 26.55
C ILE A 62 -28.57 1.84 25.55
N GLU A 63 -28.32 1.26 24.38
CA GLU A 63 -29.32 1.17 23.31
C GLU A 63 -30.49 0.27 23.71
N LEU A 64 -30.21 -0.92 24.24
CA LEU A 64 -31.23 -1.84 24.75
C LEU A 64 -32.04 -1.22 25.91
N GLU A 65 -31.37 -0.51 26.82
CA GLU A 65 -32.01 0.20 27.91
C GLU A 65 -32.93 1.33 27.42
N LYS A 66 -32.49 2.08 26.39
CA LYS A 66 -33.25 3.18 25.81
C LYS A 66 -34.59 2.68 25.32
N TRP A 67 -34.60 1.62 24.53
CA TRP A 67 -35.83 1.02 24.00
C TRP A 67 -36.70 0.42 25.10
N SER A 68 -36.10 -0.32 26.04
CA SER A 68 -36.83 -0.88 27.19
C SER A 68 -37.54 0.20 28.03
N ARG A 69 -36.87 1.33 28.31
CA ARG A 69 -37.47 2.45 29.06
C ARG A 69 -38.51 3.23 28.26
N ALA A 70 -38.29 3.39 26.95
CA ALA A 70 -39.25 4.04 26.08
C ALA A 70 -40.58 3.28 26.09
N GLU A 71 -40.52 1.95 25.97
CA GLU A 71 -41.67 1.06 26.04
C GLU A 71 -42.30 1.05 27.45
N THR A 72 -41.50 0.78 28.49
CA THR A 72 -42.01 0.61 29.86
C THR A 72 -42.63 1.90 30.43
N ASN A 73 -42.04 3.05 30.14
CA ASN A 73 -42.50 4.34 30.67
C ASN A 73 -43.41 5.09 29.69
N ASN A 74 -43.65 4.54 28.50
CA ASN A 74 -44.42 5.17 27.43
C ASN A 74 -43.91 6.59 27.09
N VAL A 75 -42.59 6.71 26.89
CA VAL A 75 -41.90 7.97 26.56
C VAL A 75 -41.14 7.83 25.24
N THR A 76 -40.72 8.95 24.66
CA THR A 76 -39.87 8.92 23.47
C THR A 76 -38.50 8.29 23.77
N PRO A 77 -37.84 7.64 22.80
CA PRO A 77 -36.47 7.15 22.95
C PRO A 77 -35.48 8.23 23.42
N GLU A 78 -35.66 9.47 23.00
CA GLU A 78 -34.83 10.61 23.41
C GLU A 78 -35.02 10.97 24.89
N GLU A 79 -36.25 10.92 25.40
CA GLU A 79 -36.55 11.11 26.82
C GLU A 79 -36.02 9.96 27.68
N ALA A 80 -36.17 8.73 27.20
CA ALA A 80 -35.58 7.56 27.82
C ALA A 80 -34.04 7.70 27.91
N LEU A 81 -33.38 8.12 26.81
CA LEU A 81 -31.95 8.35 26.76
C LEU A 81 -31.48 9.44 27.75
N ARG A 82 -32.23 10.55 27.86
CA ARG A 82 -31.95 11.59 28.87
C ARG A 82 -32.02 11.05 30.30
N SER A 83 -33.01 10.20 30.58
CA SER A 83 -33.14 9.55 31.90
C SER A 83 -31.95 8.63 32.22
N ILE A 84 -31.46 7.90 31.21
CA ILE A 84 -30.30 7.01 31.32
C ILE A 84 -29.05 7.83 31.64
N PHE A 85 -28.81 8.93 30.93
CA PHE A 85 -27.67 9.80 31.21
C PHE A 85 -27.71 10.43 32.61
N LEU A 86 -28.90 10.74 33.13
CA LEU A 86 -29.07 11.22 34.50
C LEU A 86 -28.69 10.15 35.52
N ASP A 87 -29.11 8.89 35.32
CA ASP A 87 -28.73 7.77 36.18
C ASP A 87 -27.22 7.47 36.12
N LEU A 88 -26.62 7.50 34.93
CA LEU A 88 -25.18 7.36 34.73
C LEU A 88 -24.37 8.49 35.38
N LYS A 89 -24.91 9.72 35.45
CA LYS A 89 -24.31 10.83 36.21
C LYS A 89 -24.42 10.60 37.72
N ARG A 90 -25.57 10.14 38.22
CA ARG A 90 -25.77 9.81 39.65
C ARG A 90 -24.80 8.73 40.13
N LEU A 91 -24.46 7.79 39.25
CA LEU A 91 -23.46 6.75 39.50
C LEU A 91 -22.05 7.26 39.81
N LYS A 92 -21.67 8.43 39.28
CA LYS A 92 -20.39 9.06 39.59
C LYS A 92 -20.40 9.81 40.94
N SER A 93 -21.55 9.90 41.61
CA SER A 93 -21.68 10.62 42.88
C SER A 93 -21.33 9.72 44.10
N PRO A 94 -20.57 10.23 45.08
CA PRO A 94 -20.15 9.44 46.26
C PRO A 94 -21.28 9.19 47.29
N LYS A 95 -22.56 9.45 46.99
CA LYS A 95 -23.65 9.48 47.98
C LYS A 95 -24.68 8.33 47.95
N GLY A 96 -24.47 7.26 47.18
CA GLY A 96 -25.40 6.10 47.13
C GLY A 96 -25.07 4.95 48.09
N GLY A 97 -26.09 4.26 48.61
CA GLY A 97 -25.94 3.08 49.48
C GLY A 97 -25.35 1.85 48.75
N LYS A 98 -24.77 0.89 49.49
CA LYS A 98 -24.03 -0.29 48.94
C LYS A 98 -24.86 -1.14 47.95
N LYS A 99 -26.17 -1.27 48.17
CA LYS A 99 -27.12 -2.04 47.34
C LYS A 99 -27.47 -1.30 46.03
N GLU A 100 -27.64 0.02 46.12
CA GLU A 100 -27.91 0.91 44.98
C GLU A 100 -26.68 1.03 44.07
N ARG A 101 -25.49 1.14 44.66
CA ARG A 101 -24.20 1.05 43.94
C ARG A 101 -23.97 -0.29 43.24
N ARG A 102 -24.38 -1.42 43.84
CA ARG A 102 -24.31 -2.75 43.20
C ARG A 102 -25.30 -2.86 42.04
N ARG A 103 -26.55 -2.41 42.22
CA ARG A 103 -27.58 -2.42 41.17
C ARG A 103 -27.20 -1.55 39.98
N LEU A 104 -26.52 -0.43 40.23
CA LEU A 104 -26.11 0.54 39.22
C LEU A 104 -24.66 0.34 38.73
N SER A 105 -23.87 -0.62 39.24
CA SER A 105 -22.48 -0.77 38.78
C SER A 105 -22.43 -0.83 37.25
N LYS A 106 -21.47 -0.13 36.60
CA LYS A 106 -21.39 -0.03 35.13
C LYS A 106 -21.59 -1.39 34.45
N LYS A 107 -20.96 -2.43 34.99
CA LYS A 107 -21.10 -3.82 34.57
C LYS A 107 -22.55 -4.31 34.56
N ASN A 108 -23.28 -4.12 35.66
CA ASN A 108 -24.69 -4.55 35.78
C ASN A 108 -25.65 -3.68 34.98
N PHE A 109 -25.34 -2.39 34.83
CA PHE A 109 -26.19 -1.46 34.09
C PHE A 109 -26.24 -1.83 32.59
N TYR A 110 -25.11 -2.14 31.97
CA TYR A 110 -25.06 -2.40 30.53
C TYR A 110 -25.46 -3.83 30.14
N ILE A 111 -25.25 -4.82 31.01
CA ILE A 111 -25.44 -6.24 30.67
C ILE A 111 -26.83 -6.74 31.09
N ARG A 112 -27.60 -5.98 31.87
CA ARG A 112 -28.90 -6.44 32.36
C ARG A 112 -29.95 -6.67 31.28
N HIS A 113 -29.85 -6.04 30.11
CA HIS A 113 -30.85 -6.24 29.06
C HIS A 113 -30.59 -7.48 28.19
N VAL A 114 -29.40 -8.10 28.31
CA VAL A 114 -29.19 -9.48 27.86
C VAL A 114 -30.13 -10.45 28.60
N ILE A 115 -30.55 -10.11 29.84
CA ILE A 115 -31.50 -10.88 30.65
C ILE A 115 -32.93 -10.80 30.09
N ASP A 116 -33.31 -9.68 29.47
CA ASP A 116 -34.66 -9.52 28.92
C ASP A 116 -34.78 -10.23 27.56
N PHE A 117 -33.66 -10.44 26.85
CA PHE A 117 -33.58 -11.36 25.71
C PHE A 117 -33.90 -12.80 26.14
N GLU A 118 -33.27 -13.31 27.22
CA GLU A 118 -33.53 -14.66 27.80
C GLU A 118 -34.99 -14.91 28.20
N LYS A 119 -35.80 -13.86 28.38
CA LYS A 119 -37.20 -13.94 28.83
C LYS A 119 -38.23 -13.86 27.71
N LYS A 120 -37.85 -13.47 26.50
CA LYS A 120 -38.76 -13.51 25.35
C LYS A 120 -38.92 -14.96 24.91
N ASP A 121 -40.14 -15.38 24.58
CA ASP A 121 -40.41 -16.75 24.11
C ASP A 121 -39.48 -17.07 22.92
N HIS A 122 -38.45 -17.87 23.19
CA HIS A 122 -37.50 -18.30 22.18
C HIS A 122 -38.15 -19.40 21.35
N GLU A 123 -38.43 -19.11 20.08
CA GLU A 123 -38.73 -20.14 19.09
C GLU A 123 -37.60 -21.20 19.10
N GLU A 124 -37.92 -22.42 18.68
CA GLU A 124 -36.97 -23.55 18.65
C GLU A 124 -35.65 -23.20 17.94
N PHE A 125 -35.74 -22.37 16.90
CA PHE A 125 -34.60 -21.82 16.16
C PHE A 125 -33.64 -21.00 17.05
N THR A 126 -34.17 -20.12 17.91
CA THR A 126 -33.35 -19.29 18.80
C THR A 126 -32.65 -20.14 19.87
N ARG A 127 -33.32 -21.16 20.42
CA ARG A 127 -32.68 -22.08 21.39
C ARG A 127 -31.46 -22.79 20.81
N LYS A 128 -31.56 -23.23 19.56
CA LYS A 128 -30.44 -23.86 18.85
C LYS A 128 -29.23 -22.92 18.74
N GLN A 129 -29.45 -21.67 18.34
CA GLN A 129 -28.39 -20.67 18.22
C GLN A 129 -27.75 -20.31 19.57
N ILE A 130 -28.54 -20.26 20.65
CA ILE A 130 -28.04 -20.05 22.00
C ILE A 130 -27.12 -21.21 22.39
N GLY A 131 -27.54 -22.45 22.18
CA GLY A 131 -26.72 -23.64 22.43
C GLY A 131 -25.40 -23.61 21.65
N GLU A 132 -25.43 -23.32 20.34
CA GLU A 132 -24.22 -23.21 19.50
C GLU A 132 -23.26 -22.12 20.00
N PHE A 133 -23.78 -20.98 20.48
CA PHE A 133 -22.97 -19.91 21.06
C PHE A 133 -22.33 -20.34 22.38
N VAL A 134 -23.10 -20.97 23.27
CA VAL A 134 -22.63 -21.50 24.56
C VAL A 134 -21.55 -22.56 24.33
N ASP A 135 -21.76 -23.49 23.41
CA ASP A 135 -20.79 -24.53 23.05
C ASP A 135 -19.49 -23.93 22.51
N THR A 136 -19.59 -22.93 21.61
CA THR A 136 -18.43 -22.21 21.08
C THR A 136 -17.65 -21.57 22.24
N TYR A 137 -18.34 -20.87 23.14
CA TYR A 137 -17.73 -20.20 24.27
C TYR A 137 -17.05 -21.18 25.23
N SER A 138 -17.73 -22.28 25.57
CA SER A 138 -17.20 -23.33 26.47
C SER A 138 -16.02 -24.08 25.87
N SER A 139 -15.97 -24.25 24.55
CA SER A 139 -14.81 -24.81 23.86
C SER A 139 -13.57 -23.92 23.98
N ILE A 140 -13.75 -22.60 23.92
CA ILE A 140 -12.66 -21.63 24.04
C ILE A 140 -12.25 -21.46 25.52
N TYR A 141 -13.21 -21.43 26.44
CA TYR A 141 -12.98 -21.16 27.87
C TYR A 141 -13.60 -22.21 28.81
N PRO A 142 -13.08 -23.45 28.82
CA PRO A 142 -13.70 -24.60 29.50
C PRO A 142 -13.78 -24.48 31.04
N TYR A 143 -12.99 -23.59 31.65
CA TYR A 143 -12.91 -23.43 33.12
C TYR A 143 -13.41 -22.08 33.65
N SER A 144 -14.13 -21.30 32.82
CA SER A 144 -14.42 -19.89 33.12
C SER A 144 -15.74 -19.60 33.84
N ILE A 145 -16.71 -20.52 33.76
CA ILE A 145 -18.05 -20.37 34.32
C ILE A 145 -18.37 -21.68 35.05
N ASP A 146 -19.04 -21.61 36.22
CA ASP A 146 -19.50 -22.80 36.94
C ASP A 146 -20.35 -23.68 35.99
N GLU A 147 -20.12 -25.00 35.96
CA GLU A 147 -20.85 -25.93 35.08
C GLU A 147 -22.38 -25.80 35.20
N GLY A 148 -22.89 -25.35 36.35
CA GLY A 148 -24.32 -25.11 36.59
C GLY A 148 -24.89 -23.85 35.90
N ASP A 149 -24.06 -22.85 35.61
CA ASP A 149 -24.46 -21.63 34.89
C ASP A 149 -24.38 -21.83 33.36
N ILE A 150 -23.46 -22.67 32.88
CA ILE A 150 -23.38 -23.10 31.47
C ILE A 150 -24.58 -24.01 31.12
N LYS A 151 -24.97 -24.92 32.01
CA LYS A 151 -26.11 -25.83 31.84
C LYS A 151 -27.49 -25.16 31.74
N ASN A 152 -27.59 -23.87 32.04
CA ASN A 152 -28.85 -23.10 31.98
C ASN A 152 -28.87 -22.09 30.83
N ASP A 153 -27.99 -22.21 29.82
CA ASP A 153 -27.97 -21.31 28.65
C ASP A 153 -27.89 -19.81 29.03
N ASN A 154 -27.17 -19.49 30.11
CA ASN A 154 -27.15 -18.14 30.69
C ASN A 154 -26.20 -17.22 29.88
N ILE A 155 -26.68 -16.77 28.71
CA ILE A 155 -26.03 -15.79 27.82
C ILE A 155 -25.56 -14.57 28.61
N LYS A 156 -26.33 -14.18 29.64
CA LYS A 156 -25.98 -13.09 30.53
C LYS A 156 -24.67 -13.36 31.29
N SER A 157 -24.45 -14.55 31.83
CA SER A 157 -23.18 -14.91 32.48
C SER A 157 -22.00 -14.86 31.50
N ILE A 158 -22.21 -15.31 30.26
CA ILE A 158 -21.19 -15.21 29.19
C ILE A 158 -20.88 -13.75 28.85
N ALA A 159 -21.89 -12.91 28.66
CA ALA A 159 -21.71 -11.48 28.40
C ALA A 159 -20.97 -10.77 29.56
N TYR A 160 -21.24 -11.18 30.82
CA TYR A 160 -20.53 -10.69 31.99
C TYR A 160 -19.05 -11.08 32.01
N ASP A 161 -18.71 -12.28 31.55
CA ASP A 161 -17.32 -12.71 31.50
C ASP A 161 -16.59 -12.06 30.31
N LEU A 162 -17.22 -11.99 29.13
CA LEU A 162 -16.71 -11.28 27.96
C LEU A 162 -16.35 -9.82 28.31
N TYR A 163 -17.26 -9.08 28.95
CA TYR A 163 -17.00 -7.71 29.41
C TYR A 163 -15.87 -7.66 30.44
N ALA A 164 -15.79 -8.64 31.35
CA ALA A 164 -14.75 -8.69 32.37
C ALA A 164 -13.37 -8.92 31.74
N ARG A 165 -13.26 -9.83 30.76
CA ARG A 165 -12.04 -10.10 29.99
C ARG A 165 -11.56 -8.85 29.24
N CYS A 166 -12.47 -8.14 28.57
CA CYS A 166 -12.15 -6.88 27.88
C CYS A 166 -11.84 -5.71 28.84
N SER A 167 -12.07 -5.87 30.15
CA SER A 167 -11.81 -4.84 31.16
C SER A 167 -10.53 -5.08 31.97
N ARG A 168 -9.91 -6.26 31.83
CA ARG A 168 -8.68 -6.62 32.54
C ARG A 168 -7.45 -6.15 31.76
N PRO A 169 -6.32 -5.88 32.43
CA PRO A 169 -5.05 -5.64 31.74
C PRO A 169 -4.58 -6.89 30.98
N LEU A 170 -3.79 -6.69 29.92
CA LEU A 170 -3.14 -7.74 29.15
C LEU A 170 -2.26 -8.58 30.09
N THR A 171 -2.70 -9.80 30.41
CA THR A 171 -2.08 -10.75 31.35
C THR A 171 -2.50 -12.17 30.95
N ASP A 172 -1.80 -13.19 31.45
CA ASP A 172 -2.07 -14.63 31.18
C ASP A 172 -3.48 -15.10 31.60
N LYS A 173 -4.21 -14.31 32.41
CA LYS A 173 -5.59 -14.57 32.84
C LYS A 173 -6.62 -13.63 32.17
N GLY A 174 -6.18 -12.84 31.19
CA GLY A 174 -6.97 -11.88 30.42
C GLY A 174 -6.89 -12.19 28.93
N CYS A 175 -6.49 -11.22 28.11
CA CYS A 175 -6.11 -11.41 26.72
C CYS A 175 -4.58 -11.28 26.66
N GLY A 176 -3.87 -12.41 26.61
CA GLY A 176 -2.40 -12.42 26.60
C GLY A 176 -1.82 -12.70 25.21
N THR A 177 -2.62 -13.29 24.33
CA THR A 177 -2.19 -13.81 23.03
C THR A 177 -3.05 -13.25 21.90
N LYS A 178 -2.53 -13.39 20.67
CA LYS A 178 -3.32 -13.26 19.43
C LYS A 178 -4.63 -14.03 19.48
N GLU A 179 -4.54 -15.32 19.79
CA GLU A 179 -5.65 -16.26 19.68
C GLU A 179 -6.76 -15.87 20.66
N ASP A 180 -6.38 -15.40 21.86
CA ASP A 180 -7.34 -14.84 22.81
C ASP A 180 -8.05 -13.60 22.25
N CYS A 181 -7.33 -12.70 21.58
CA CYS A 181 -7.91 -11.48 21.02
C CYS A 181 -8.90 -11.81 19.89
N GLU A 182 -8.50 -12.69 18.95
CA GLU A 182 -9.33 -13.17 17.86
C GLU A 182 -10.61 -13.86 18.39
N ASN A 183 -10.46 -14.73 19.39
CA ASN A 183 -11.58 -15.40 20.03
C ASN A 183 -12.55 -14.42 20.70
N LEU A 184 -12.04 -13.38 21.38
CA LEU A 184 -12.89 -12.37 22.02
C LEU A 184 -13.68 -11.53 21.01
N VAL A 185 -13.05 -11.13 19.89
CA VAL A 185 -13.74 -10.42 18.80
C VAL A 185 -14.82 -11.31 18.18
N MET A 186 -14.50 -12.57 17.85
CA MET A 186 -15.46 -13.54 17.29
C MET A 186 -16.63 -13.79 18.25
N LEU A 187 -16.36 -14.02 19.54
CA LEU A 187 -17.42 -14.23 20.53
C LEU A 187 -18.31 -12.99 20.68
N PHE A 188 -17.72 -11.79 20.64
CA PHE A 188 -18.49 -10.55 20.64
C PHE A 188 -19.37 -10.40 19.38
N HIS A 189 -18.83 -10.74 18.20
CA HIS A 189 -19.59 -10.82 16.95
C HIS A 189 -20.78 -11.78 17.04
N LYS A 190 -20.55 -13.02 17.52
CA LYS A 190 -21.61 -14.02 17.71
C LYS A 190 -22.68 -13.54 18.70
N LEU A 191 -22.28 -12.88 19.79
CA LEU A 191 -23.21 -12.30 20.75
C LEU A 191 -24.10 -11.22 20.09
N LEU A 192 -23.53 -10.36 19.23
CA LEU A 192 -24.32 -9.37 18.49
C LEU A 192 -25.25 -10.01 17.46
N CYS A 193 -24.81 -11.06 16.75
CA CYS A 193 -25.67 -11.83 15.85
C CYS A 193 -26.88 -12.40 16.61
N LEU A 194 -26.62 -13.02 17.77
CA LEU A 194 -27.65 -13.60 18.63
C LEU A 194 -28.67 -12.56 19.10
N LEU A 195 -28.20 -11.42 19.62
CA LEU A 195 -29.06 -10.36 20.15
C LEU A 195 -29.89 -9.65 19.09
N ASN A 196 -29.46 -9.68 17.84
CA ASN A 196 -30.13 -9.04 16.70
C ASN A 196 -30.86 -10.03 15.78
N TYR A 197 -30.89 -11.33 16.11
CA TYR A 197 -31.50 -12.37 15.28
C TYR A 197 -30.92 -12.45 13.85
N VAL A 198 -29.61 -12.22 13.73
CA VAL A 198 -28.87 -12.24 12.46
C VAL A 198 -28.01 -13.51 12.38
N GLN A 199 -27.86 -14.06 11.18
CA GLN A 199 -27.01 -15.22 10.90
C GLN A 199 -25.85 -14.85 9.97
N GLU A 200 -24.89 -14.08 10.50
CA GLU A 200 -23.64 -13.83 9.78
C GLU A 200 -22.51 -14.68 10.37
N PRO A 201 -21.73 -15.40 9.53
CA PRO A 201 -20.53 -16.06 9.99
C PRO A 201 -19.42 -15.03 10.25
N TYR A 202 -18.62 -15.27 11.29
CA TYR A 202 -17.39 -14.51 11.48
C TYR A 202 -16.31 -15.10 10.56
N ASP A 203 -15.81 -14.32 9.62
CA ASP A 203 -14.70 -14.67 8.75
C ASP A 203 -13.44 -13.89 9.14
N ILE A 204 -12.47 -14.59 9.71
CA ILE A 204 -11.18 -14.00 10.08
C ILE A 204 -10.48 -13.40 8.86
N GLU A 205 -10.72 -13.92 7.66
CA GLU A 205 -10.17 -13.38 6.42
C GLU A 205 -10.82 -12.05 6.01
N LEU A 206 -11.97 -11.66 6.57
CA LEU A 206 -12.56 -10.34 6.34
C LEU A 206 -12.13 -9.29 7.35
N THR A 207 -11.30 -9.66 8.34
CA THR A 207 -10.84 -8.73 9.37
C THR A 207 -10.01 -7.60 8.75
N PRO A 208 -10.43 -6.33 8.87
CA PRO A 208 -9.63 -5.19 8.47
C PRO A 208 -8.42 -5.04 9.38
N ILE A 209 -7.38 -4.48 8.81
CA ILE A 209 -6.14 -4.19 9.51
C ILE A 209 -5.99 -2.67 9.45
N GLU A 210 -6.27 -1.96 10.53
CA GLU A 210 -6.35 -0.49 10.50
C GLU A 210 -7.22 0.03 9.34
N ASP A 211 -6.66 0.82 8.41
CA ASP A 211 -7.36 1.36 7.25
C ASP A 211 -7.26 0.46 5.99
N TYR A 212 -6.74 -0.76 6.13
CA TYR A 212 -6.59 -1.74 5.06
C TYR A 212 -7.70 -2.79 5.14
N TYR A 213 -8.59 -2.79 4.15
CA TYR A 213 -9.76 -3.67 4.11
C TYR A 213 -9.53 -4.80 3.12
N PRO A 214 -9.60 -6.08 3.55
CA PRO A 214 -9.35 -7.22 2.68
C PRO A 214 -10.43 -7.35 1.61
N ILE A 215 -10.03 -7.69 0.39
CA ILE A 215 -10.99 -8.05 -0.67
C ILE A 215 -11.46 -9.50 -0.40
N PRO A 216 -12.78 -9.76 -0.32
CA PRO A 216 -13.33 -11.10 -0.22
C PRO A 216 -12.91 -12.01 -1.40
N TYR A 217 -12.57 -13.27 -1.13
CA TYR A 217 -12.09 -14.21 -2.16
C TYR A 217 -13.13 -14.51 -3.25
N ASP A 218 -14.41 -14.49 -2.93
CA ASP A 218 -15.51 -14.68 -3.88
C ASP A 218 -15.63 -13.54 -4.92
N LEU A 219 -14.98 -12.40 -4.66
CA LEU A 219 -14.88 -11.28 -5.60
C LEU A 219 -13.62 -11.31 -6.46
N TYR A 220 -12.65 -12.18 -6.19
CA TYR A 220 -11.37 -12.18 -6.90
C TYR A 220 -11.55 -12.39 -8.40
N GLU A 221 -12.34 -13.38 -8.82
CA GLU A 221 -12.60 -13.64 -10.23
C GLU A 221 -13.27 -12.44 -10.91
N LYS A 222 -14.30 -11.85 -10.27
CA LYS A 222 -15.01 -10.65 -10.77
C LYS A 222 -14.09 -9.43 -10.90
N LEU A 223 -13.06 -9.35 -10.04
CA LEU A 223 -12.09 -8.26 -10.03
C LEU A 223 -10.85 -8.55 -10.90
N ASN A 224 -10.76 -9.74 -11.51
CA ASN A 224 -9.59 -10.26 -12.21
C ASN A 224 -8.34 -10.32 -11.29
N LEU A 225 -8.50 -10.88 -10.10
CA LEU A 225 -7.45 -11.20 -9.15
C LEU A 225 -7.27 -12.72 -9.08
N ILE A 226 -6.14 -13.19 -8.56
CA ILE A 226 -5.88 -14.63 -8.37
C ILE A 226 -5.81 -14.94 -6.88
N ARG A 227 -6.45 -16.04 -6.49
CA ARG A 227 -6.36 -16.57 -5.13
C ARG A 227 -5.00 -17.27 -4.98
N GLY A 228 -3.98 -16.50 -4.63
CA GLY A 228 -2.67 -17.03 -4.28
C GLY A 228 -2.64 -17.46 -2.81
N SER A 229 -1.93 -18.54 -2.50
CA SER A 229 -1.76 -19.02 -1.11
C SER A 229 -1.15 -17.98 -0.16
N ASN A 230 -0.34 -17.06 -0.70
CA ASN A 230 0.45 -16.10 0.08
C ASN A 230 0.22 -14.62 -0.32
N VAL A 231 -0.78 -14.33 -1.15
CA VAL A 231 -1.04 -12.97 -1.64
C VAL A 231 -2.49 -12.61 -1.41
N LYS A 232 -2.70 -11.68 -0.48
CA LYS A 232 -4.01 -11.11 -0.19
C LYS A 232 -4.03 -9.63 -0.54
N ILE A 233 -5.08 -9.24 -1.24
CA ILE A 233 -5.25 -7.87 -1.74
C ILE A 233 -6.18 -7.13 -0.79
N TYR A 234 -5.78 -5.93 -0.43
CA TYR A 234 -6.49 -5.00 0.43
C TYR A 234 -6.78 -3.72 -0.33
N VAL A 235 -7.70 -2.93 0.18
CA VAL A 235 -8.07 -1.62 -0.36
C VAL A 235 -8.10 -0.58 0.77
N SER A 236 -7.81 0.67 0.44
CA SER A 236 -8.03 1.82 1.33
C SER A 236 -9.51 2.02 1.63
N GLU A 237 -9.80 2.71 2.73
CA GLU A 237 -11.18 3.01 3.14
C GLU A 237 -12.00 3.75 2.05
N ASP A 238 -11.35 4.57 1.22
CA ASP A 238 -11.99 5.31 0.13
C ASP A 238 -12.19 4.46 -1.16
N GLY A 239 -11.71 3.22 -1.17
CA GLY A 239 -11.82 2.30 -2.30
C GLY A 239 -10.87 2.59 -3.46
N ARG A 240 -9.94 3.55 -3.33
CA ARG A 240 -9.13 4.04 -4.46
C ARG A 240 -7.75 3.40 -4.58
N THR A 241 -7.15 3.03 -3.45
CA THR A 241 -5.78 2.53 -3.40
C THR A 241 -5.78 1.07 -3.01
N TYR A 242 -5.01 0.26 -3.75
CA TYR A 242 -4.90 -1.17 -3.52
C TYR A 242 -3.57 -1.49 -2.88
N TYR A 243 -3.58 -2.46 -1.98
CA TYR A 243 -2.40 -2.91 -1.27
C TYR A 243 -2.27 -4.42 -1.32
N MET A 244 -1.03 -4.89 -1.33
CA MET A 244 -0.71 -6.26 -0.96
C MET A 244 -0.10 -6.22 0.44
N LEU A 245 -0.67 -6.98 1.37
CA LEU A 245 -0.07 -7.17 2.68
C LEU A 245 0.58 -8.53 2.73
N LYS A 246 1.86 -8.56 3.11
CA LYS A 246 2.55 -9.80 3.45
C LYS A 246 2.57 -9.95 4.96
N ARG A 247 1.87 -10.98 5.42
CA ARG A 247 1.77 -11.39 6.82
C ARG A 247 2.80 -12.48 7.09
N LYS A 248 3.55 -12.38 8.18
CA LYS A 248 4.27 -13.53 8.73
C LYS A 248 3.90 -13.63 10.20
N ASP A 249 3.03 -14.58 10.50
CA ASP A 249 2.71 -14.96 11.87
C ASP A 249 3.99 -15.52 12.50
N ILE A 250 4.41 -14.95 13.63
CA ILE A 250 5.44 -15.56 14.46
C ILE A 250 4.68 -16.53 15.35
N GLU A 251 4.71 -17.82 14.99
CA GLU A 251 4.06 -18.83 15.83
C GLU A 251 4.79 -18.91 17.18
N TYR A 252 4.06 -19.21 18.26
CA TYR A 252 4.64 -19.41 19.59
C TYR A 252 5.77 -20.46 19.60
N LEU A 253 5.70 -21.43 18.69
CA LEU A 253 6.76 -22.43 18.47
C LEU A 253 8.06 -21.83 17.90
N ASP A 254 7.99 -20.78 17.10
CA ASP A 254 9.18 -20.07 16.60
C ASP A 254 9.91 -19.34 17.74
N ILE A 255 9.18 -18.86 18.75
CA ILE A 255 9.75 -18.17 19.93
C ILE A 255 10.52 -19.14 20.84
N LEU A 256 10.13 -20.42 20.86
CA LEU A 256 10.77 -21.45 21.67
C LEU A 256 12.12 -21.93 21.10
N ASP A 257 12.41 -21.67 19.82
CA ASP A 257 13.73 -21.88 19.21
C ASP A 257 14.33 -20.55 18.71
N PRO A 258 15.20 -19.92 19.52
CA PRO A 258 15.84 -18.64 19.17
C PRO A 258 16.68 -18.67 17.88
N ALA A 259 17.07 -19.84 17.37
CA ALA A 259 17.80 -19.95 16.10
C ALA A 259 16.83 -19.83 14.91
N ILE A 260 15.70 -20.56 14.94
CA ILE A 260 14.65 -20.48 13.90
C ILE A 260 14.06 -19.07 13.85
N TYR A 261 13.77 -18.46 15.00
CA TYR A 261 13.32 -17.07 15.07
C TYR A 261 14.30 -16.10 14.42
N ARG A 262 15.60 -16.21 14.75
CA ARG A 262 16.64 -15.32 14.19
C ARG A 262 16.82 -15.49 12.68
N GLU A 263 16.83 -16.72 12.19
CA GLU A 263 16.92 -17.00 10.75
C GLU A 263 15.73 -16.41 9.99
N ARG A 264 14.50 -16.66 10.48
CA ARG A 264 13.26 -16.13 9.87
C ARG A 264 13.16 -14.61 9.93
N MET A 265 13.67 -13.97 10.98
CA MET A 265 13.75 -12.51 11.09
C MET A 265 14.78 -11.92 10.14
N MET A 266 15.95 -12.56 9.98
CA MET A 266 16.96 -12.13 9.01
C MET A 266 16.45 -12.19 7.56
N GLU A 267 15.62 -13.17 7.21
CA GLU A 267 14.98 -13.23 5.89
C GLU A 267 14.02 -12.07 5.65
N LEU A 268 13.20 -11.70 6.65
CA LEU A 268 12.29 -10.57 6.54
C LEU A 268 13.06 -9.24 6.41
N ASP A 269 14.10 -9.04 7.20
CA ASP A 269 14.93 -7.83 7.13
C ASP A 269 15.69 -7.75 5.80
N LYS A 270 16.15 -8.89 5.27
CA LYS A 270 16.70 -8.97 3.91
C LYS A 270 15.64 -8.61 2.88
N LEU A 271 14.46 -9.23 2.91
CA LEU A 271 13.36 -8.92 2.00
C LEU A 271 13.01 -7.43 2.05
N ASP A 272 12.78 -6.85 3.23
CA ASP A 272 12.50 -5.42 3.38
C ASP A 272 13.62 -4.54 2.78
N THR A 273 14.88 -4.86 3.07
CA THR A 273 16.03 -4.13 2.49
C THR A 273 16.06 -4.25 0.97
N LEU A 274 15.82 -5.44 0.42
CA LEU A 274 15.79 -5.71 -1.02
C LEU A 274 14.61 -4.98 -1.69
N TRP A 275 13.43 -5.00 -1.07
CA TRP A 275 12.23 -4.34 -1.57
C TRP A 275 12.33 -2.81 -1.53
N ARG A 276 12.97 -2.23 -0.51
CA ARG A 276 13.30 -0.79 -0.49
C ARG A 276 14.21 -0.38 -1.64
N ARG A 277 15.13 -1.27 -2.05
CA ARG A 277 15.98 -1.07 -3.23
C ARG A 277 15.17 -1.19 -4.53
N LEU A 278 14.25 -2.15 -4.62
CA LEU A 278 13.38 -2.38 -5.79
C LEU A 278 12.26 -1.34 -5.98
N GLY A 279 11.77 -0.70 -4.92
CA GLY A 279 10.62 0.21 -4.96
C GLY A 279 10.76 1.35 -5.98
N SER A 280 11.98 1.79 -6.26
CA SER A 280 12.23 2.80 -7.30
C SER A 280 12.15 2.29 -8.75
N LEU A 281 12.18 0.98 -8.97
CA LEU A 281 12.36 0.35 -10.30
C LEU A 281 11.18 -0.51 -10.76
N SER A 282 10.28 -0.88 -9.85
CA SER A 282 9.26 -1.92 -10.09
C SER A 282 7.81 -1.41 -10.01
N GLY A 283 7.62 -0.09 -9.87
CA GLY A 283 6.31 0.50 -9.63
C GLY A 283 5.75 0.23 -8.23
N TYR A 284 6.45 -0.52 -7.37
CA TYR A 284 6.13 -0.66 -5.96
C TYR A 284 6.35 0.69 -5.28
N VAL A 285 5.30 1.30 -4.77
CA VAL A 285 5.46 2.40 -3.83
C VAL A 285 5.56 1.76 -2.45
N PRO A 286 6.75 1.69 -1.83
CA PRO A 286 6.86 1.13 -0.49
C PRO A 286 6.14 2.07 0.47
N HIS A 287 4.94 1.68 0.93
CA HIS A 287 4.37 2.30 2.12
C HIS A 287 5.02 1.61 3.32
N MET A 288 6.12 2.21 3.76
CA MET A 288 6.93 1.73 4.88
C MET A 288 6.12 1.76 6.18
N GLY A 289 5.67 0.58 6.59
CA GLY A 289 5.24 0.30 7.95
C GLY A 289 5.59 -1.14 8.27
N ILE A 290 6.86 -1.42 8.61
CA ILE A 290 7.13 -2.56 9.49
C ILE A 290 6.62 -2.14 10.86
N GLU A 291 5.31 -2.23 11.04
CA GLU A 291 4.75 -2.07 12.36
C GLU A 291 4.82 -3.42 13.05
N VAL A 292 5.67 -3.47 14.06
CA VAL A 292 5.70 -4.54 15.04
C VAL A 292 4.43 -4.35 15.86
N GLY A 293 3.40 -5.14 15.57
CA GLY A 293 2.25 -5.27 16.46
C GLY A 293 2.70 -5.84 17.81
N THR A 294 1.80 -5.90 18.79
CA THR A 294 2.06 -6.47 20.12
C THR A 294 2.75 -7.84 20.05
N HIS A 295 4.08 -7.86 20.24
CA HIS A 295 5.02 -8.99 20.39
C HIS A 295 5.02 -10.15 19.34
N ASP A 296 3.96 -10.36 18.55
CA ASP A 296 3.73 -11.62 17.79
C ASP A 296 3.59 -11.43 16.27
N TYR A 297 3.69 -10.20 15.74
CA TYR A 297 3.47 -9.93 14.31
C TYR A 297 4.47 -8.99 13.67
N ARG A 298 4.81 -9.32 12.41
CA ARG A 298 5.36 -8.37 11.43
C ARG A 298 4.54 -8.42 10.15
N ARG A 299 4.27 -7.24 9.61
CA ARG A 299 3.61 -7.06 8.32
C ARG A 299 4.43 -6.16 7.41
N MET A 300 4.31 -6.39 6.11
CA MET A 300 4.80 -5.47 5.09
C MET A 300 3.63 -5.07 4.21
N VAL A 301 3.44 -3.75 4.04
CA VAL A 301 2.39 -3.18 3.21
C VAL A 301 3.01 -2.69 1.91
N PHE A 302 2.48 -3.16 0.79
CA PHE A 302 2.92 -2.74 -0.54
C PHE A 302 1.76 -2.09 -1.26
N GLU A 303 1.94 -0.84 -1.69
CA GLU A 303 0.94 -0.12 -2.47
C GLU A 303 1.11 -0.43 -3.96
N PHE A 304 0.01 -0.81 -4.60
CA PHE A 304 -0.09 -0.85 -6.04
C PHE A 304 -0.34 0.55 -6.56
N ALA A 305 0.35 0.94 -7.63
CA ALA A 305 0.21 2.27 -8.19
C ALA A 305 -1.05 2.44 -9.07
N GLY A 306 -1.97 1.49 -9.00
CA GLY A 306 -3.25 1.42 -9.68
C GLY A 306 -4.03 0.19 -9.24
N ARG A 307 -5.15 -0.09 -9.89
CA ARG A 307 -5.91 -1.31 -9.61
C ARG A 307 -5.15 -2.52 -10.18
N PRO A 308 -4.80 -3.51 -9.34
CA PRO A 308 -4.08 -4.69 -9.80
C PRO A 308 -5.01 -5.62 -10.58
N GLN A 309 -4.49 -6.17 -11.68
CA GLN A 309 -5.13 -7.21 -12.48
C GLN A 309 -4.16 -8.37 -12.63
N ALA A 310 -4.57 -9.55 -12.23
CA ALA A 310 -3.77 -10.74 -12.38
C ALA A 310 -3.58 -11.08 -13.87
N MET A 311 -2.40 -11.59 -14.22
CA MET A 311 -2.03 -11.99 -15.58
C MET A 311 -2.67 -13.34 -15.96
N THR A 312 -3.99 -13.38 -15.96
CA THR A 312 -4.79 -14.54 -16.38
C THR A 312 -4.80 -14.67 -17.90
N GLN A 313 -5.23 -15.84 -18.40
CA GLN A 313 -5.33 -16.08 -19.83
C GLN A 313 -6.34 -15.10 -20.47
N GLY A 314 -7.46 -14.86 -19.79
CA GLY A 314 -8.46 -13.90 -20.22
C GLY A 314 -7.99 -12.44 -20.16
N PHE A 315 -7.00 -12.11 -19.34
CA PHE A 315 -6.33 -10.79 -19.39
C PHE A 315 -5.45 -10.69 -20.64
N ILE A 316 -4.58 -11.69 -20.87
CA ILE A 316 -3.68 -11.72 -22.04
C ILE A 316 -4.47 -11.70 -23.36
N GLU A 317 -5.59 -12.43 -23.44
CA GLU A 317 -6.45 -12.44 -24.62
C GLU A 317 -7.10 -11.09 -24.91
N LYS A 318 -7.26 -10.20 -23.91
CA LYS A 318 -7.73 -8.82 -24.11
C LYS A 318 -6.62 -7.87 -24.51
N LEU A 319 -5.35 -8.26 -24.38
CA LEU A 319 -4.23 -7.54 -24.96
C LEU A 319 -4.18 -7.83 -26.47
N ASP A 320 -5.11 -7.22 -27.20
CA ASP A 320 -5.27 -7.38 -28.66
C ASP A 320 -4.18 -6.64 -29.45
N GLU A 321 -3.52 -5.66 -28.84
CA GLU A 321 -2.45 -4.88 -29.49
C GLU A 321 -1.08 -5.56 -29.32
N LYS A 322 -0.44 -5.89 -30.45
CA LYS A 322 0.95 -6.39 -30.53
C LYS A 322 1.91 -5.59 -29.63
N SER A 323 1.84 -4.27 -29.69
CA SER A 323 2.68 -3.35 -28.92
C SER A 323 2.54 -3.54 -27.40
N LYS A 324 1.35 -3.85 -26.90
CA LYS A 324 1.10 -4.06 -25.46
C LYS A 324 1.75 -5.33 -24.94
N ARG A 325 1.68 -6.43 -25.71
CA ARG A 325 2.35 -7.69 -25.31
C ARG A 325 3.87 -7.52 -25.28
N GLU A 326 4.42 -6.80 -26.26
CA GLU A 326 5.85 -6.46 -26.34
C GLU A 326 6.27 -5.55 -25.16
N GLU A 327 5.48 -4.53 -24.85
CA GLU A 327 5.66 -3.65 -23.68
C GLU A 327 5.68 -4.46 -22.37
N LEU A 328 4.71 -5.34 -22.15
CA LEU A 328 4.65 -6.19 -20.97
C LEU A 328 5.90 -7.07 -20.81
N VAL A 329 6.39 -7.67 -21.90
CA VAL A 329 7.60 -8.49 -21.86
C VAL A 329 8.84 -7.66 -21.53
N ARG A 330 8.97 -6.45 -22.11
CA ARG A 330 10.08 -5.52 -21.81
C ARG A 330 10.10 -5.15 -20.33
N GLU A 331 8.94 -4.80 -19.77
CA GLU A 331 8.85 -4.45 -18.35
C GLU A 331 9.12 -5.64 -17.42
N LEU A 332 8.71 -6.86 -17.80
CA LEU A 332 9.07 -8.08 -17.05
C LEU A 332 10.58 -8.36 -17.08
N ILE A 333 11.24 -8.22 -18.24
CA ILE A 333 12.69 -8.35 -18.36
C ILE A 333 13.40 -7.31 -17.47
N ARG A 334 12.93 -6.06 -17.49
CA ARG A 334 13.46 -4.96 -16.67
C ARG A 334 13.32 -5.25 -15.17
N LEU A 335 12.18 -5.79 -14.73
CA LEU A 335 11.96 -6.17 -13.33
C LEU A 335 12.92 -7.28 -12.89
N ILE A 336 13.02 -8.36 -13.69
CA ILE A 336 13.88 -9.51 -13.38
C ILE A 336 15.35 -9.08 -13.38
N LYS A 337 15.76 -8.20 -14.31
CA LYS A 337 17.11 -7.62 -14.31
C LYS A 337 17.40 -6.88 -13.01
N SER A 338 16.47 -6.00 -12.60
CA SER A 338 16.60 -5.24 -11.36
C SER A 338 16.70 -6.16 -10.13
N MET A 339 15.98 -7.27 -10.12
CA MET A 339 16.09 -8.31 -9.08
C MET A 339 17.45 -9.02 -9.07
N HIS A 340 18.00 -9.32 -10.25
CA HIS A 340 19.28 -10.03 -10.42
C HIS A 340 20.50 -9.16 -10.10
N ASP A 341 20.37 -7.84 -10.28
CA ASP A 341 21.40 -6.82 -10.03
C ASP A 341 21.55 -6.48 -8.54
N ILE A 342 20.60 -6.86 -7.67
CA ILE A 342 20.71 -6.63 -6.23
C ILE A 342 21.67 -7.65 -5.60
N GLU A 343 22.45 -7.20 -4.61
CA GLU A 343 23.33 -8.05 -3.83
C GLU A 343 22.87 -8.16 -2.36
N PRO A 344 22.65 -9.39 -1.83
CA PRO A 344 22.64 -10.68 -2.55
C PRO A 344 21.48 -10.80 -3.55
N CYS A 345 21.64 -11.67 -4.56
CA CYS A 345 20.69 -11.80 -5.67
C CYS A 345 19.28 -12.16 -5.20
N MET A 346 18.27 -11.43 -5.67
CA MET A 346 16.87 -11.75 -5.40
C MET A 346 16.26 -12.56 -6.54
N SER A 347 16.76 -13.78 -6.78
CA SER A 347 16.10 -14.67 -7.76
C SER A 347 14.79 -15.21 -7.19
N HIS A 348 13.73 -15.26 -8.01
CA HIS A 348 12.40 -15.68 -7.55
C HIS A 348 12.24 -17.20 -7.61
N LYS A 349 12.89 -17.88 -8.56
CA LYS A 349 12.96 -19.35 -8.75
C LYS A 349 11.63 -20.04 -9.11
N TRP A 350 10.52 -19.33 -8.97
CA TRP A 350 9.15 -19.84 -9.10
C TRP A 350 8.22 -18.94 -9.93
N LEU A 351 8.79 -18.11 -10.80
CA LEU A 351 8.00 -17.20 -11.64
C LEU A 351 6.98 -17.98 -12.49
N ASN A 352 5.74 -17.55 -12.40
CA ASN A 352 4.61 -18.10 -13.16
C ASN A 352 3.51 -17.01 -13.27
N PRO A 353 2.45 -17.21 -14.08
CA PRO A 353 1.46 -16.16 -14.31
C PRO A 353 0.76 -15.66 -13.05
N GLU A 354 0.60 -16.50 -12.03
CA GLU A 354 -0.05 -16.12 -10.77
C GLU A 354 0.81 -15.19 -9.90
N CYS A 355 2.11 -15.15 -10.17
CA CYS A 355 3.04 -14.21 -9.56
C CYS A 355 2.96 -12.81 -10.19
N ILE A 356 2.19 -12.58 -11.25
CA ILE A 356 2.19 -11.30 -11.98
C ILE A 356 0.86 -10.58 -11.83
N TYR A 357 0.91 -9.42 -11.19
CA TYR A 357 -0.17 -8.43 -11.21
C TYR A 357 0.21 -7.27 -12.11
N ILE A 358 -0.75 -6.73 -12.86
CA ILE A 358 -0.54 -5.66 -13.82
C ILE A 358 -1.48 -4.52 -13.44
N CYS A 359 -0.92 -3.33 -13.26
CA CYS A 359 -1.71 -2.12 -13.08
C CYS A 359 -1.70 -1.34 -14.39
N GLU A 360 -2.87 -1.12 -14.98
CA GLU A 360 -2.99 -0.21 -16.11
C GLU A 360 -2.88 1.24 -15.62
N LYS A 361 -1.94 1.98 -16.22
CA LYS A 361 -1.84 3.43 -16.08
C LYS A 361 -1.99 4.08 -17.44
N ARG A 362 -2.29 5.38 -17.44
CA ARG A 362 -2.33 6.18 -18.68
C ARG A 362 -0.98 6.25 -19.42
N GLN A 363 0.13 5.88 -18.76
CA GLN A 363 1.49 5.87 -19.31
C GLN A 363 1.98 4.49 -19.79
N GLY A 364 1.17 3.43 -19.64
CA GLY A 364 1.58 2.06 -19.93
C GLY A 364 1.15 1.07 -18.85
N MET A 365 1.51 -0.20 -19.04
CA MET A 365 1.29 -1.26 -18.07
C MET A 365 2.44 -1.33 -17.06
N VAL A 366 2.10 -1.42 -15.78
CA VAL A 366 3.09 -1.60 -14.70
C VAL A 366 2.94 -3.00 -14.11
N PRO A 367 3.82 -3.96 -14.45
CA PRO A 367 3.79 -5.29 -13.86
C PRO A 367 4.46 -5.32 -12.47
N TYR A 368 3.91 -6.16 -11.61
CA TYR A 368 4.31 -6.42 -10.23
C TYR A 368 4.56 -7.92 -10.08
N ILE A 369 5.76 -8.31 -9.64
CA ILE A 369 6.10 -9.70 -9.33
C ILE A 369 5.80 -9.94 -7.83
N VAL A 370 4.92 -10.87 -7.51
CA VAL A 370 4.56 -11.21 -6.12
C VAL A 370 4.91 -12.67 -5.83
N GLY A 371 4.94 -13.06 -4.55
CA GLY A 371 5.19 -14.48 -4.18
C GLY A 371 6.66 -14.86 -4.00
N PHE A 372 7.51 -13.93 -3.56
CA PHE A 372 8.93 -14.14 -3.24
C PHE A 372 9.22 -15.00 -1.98
N ASP A 373 8.27 -15.85 -1.58
CA ASP A 373 8.48 -16.76 -0.48
C ASP A 373 9.43 -17.89 -0.93
N ASN A 374 10.73 -17.70 -0.68
CA ASN A 374 11.78 -18.71 -0.86
C ASN A 374 11.60 -19.95 0.03
N VAL A 375 10.48 -20.08 0.73
CA VAL A 375 10.16 -21.25 1.53
C VAL A 375 9.69 -22.33 0.57
N ARG A 376 10.62 -23.19 0.15
CA ARG A 376 10.28 -24.61 -0.05
C ARG A 376 9.39 -24.96 1.15
N PRO A 377 8.16 -25.49 1.00
CA PRO A 377 7.45 -25.95 2.17
C PRO A 377 8.45 -26.81 2.93
N ALA A 378 8.82 -26.36 4.13
CA ALA A 378 9.66 -27.18 4.98
C ALA A 378 8.97 -28.55 5.06
N PRO A 379 9.68 -29.65 5.30
CA PRO A 379 9.01 -30.86 5.75
C PRO A 379 8.40 -30.54 7.13
N VAL A 380 7.26 -29.85 7.13
CA VAL A 380 6.43 -29.60 8.29
C VAL A 380 5.91 -30.98 8.67
N LYS A 381 6.05 -31.35 9.95
CA LYS A 381 5.50 -32.59 10.49
C LYS A 381 4.04 -32.72 10.06
N ALA A 382 3.63 -33.96 9.79
CA ALA A 382 2.47 -34.35 8.99
C ALA A 382 1.08 -33.80 9.40
N ASP A 383 0.97 -33.04 10.49
CA ASP A 383 -0.29 -32.76 11.18
C ASP A 383 -0.78 -31.30 11.08
N TYR A 384 -0.24 -30.50 10.16
CA TYR A 384 -0.68 -29.10 9.98
C TYR A 384 -2.01 -29.04 9.17
N PRO A 385 -3.08 -28.41 9.70
CA PRO A 385 -4.33 -28.21 8.96
C PRO A 385 -4.09 -27.32 7.73
N GLY A 386 -4.47 -27.77 6.53
CA GLY A 386 -4.23 -27.04 5.27
C GLY A 386 -3.11 -27.59 4.38
N ARG A 387 -2.39 -28.63 4.83
CA ARG A 387 -1.39 -29.36 4.01
C ARG A 387 -1.92 -29.79 2.65
N GLY A 388 -3.13 -30.36 2.60
CA GLY A 388 -3.74 -30.84 1.34
C GLY A 388 -3.93 -29.72 0.31
N MET A 389 -4.38 -28.53 0.71
CA MET A 389 -4.62 -27.42 -0.21
C MET A 389 -3.32 -26.80 -0.75
N LEU A 390 -2.29 -26.67 0.09
CA LEU A 390 -0.99 -26.14 -0.34
C LEU A 390 -0.24 -27.15 -1.22
N ASP A 391 -0.23 -28.42 -0.83
CA ASP A 391 0.38 -29.49 -1.64
C ASP A 391 -0.35 -29.64 -2.98
N ASP A 392 -1.68 -29.56 -3.04
CA ASP A 392 -2.46 -29.61 -4.28
C ASP A 392 -2.25 -28.37 -5.17
N TYR A 393 -2.09 -27.18 -4.57
CA TYR A 393 -1.80 -25.92 -5.28
C TYR A 393 -0.40 -25.94 -5.92
N PHE A 394 0.63 -26.35 -5.16
CA PHE A 394 2.02 -26.48 -5.65
C PHE A 394 2.21 -27.65 -6.61
N ASN A 395 1.41 -28.71 -6.47
CA ASN A 395 1.40 -29.85 -7.38
C ASN A 395 0.43 -29.71 -8.55
N SER A 396 -0.22 -28.54 -8.70
CA SER A 396 -1.01 -28.30 -9.90
C SER A 396 -0.11 -28.42 -11.12
N ILE A 397 -0.37 -29.45 -11.93
CA ILE A 397 0.43 -29.83 -13.12
C ILE A 397 0.63 -28.62 -14.06
N ASN A 398 -0.30 -27.66 -14.01
CA ASN A 398 -0.31 -26.46 -14.83
C ASN A 398 0.70 -25.39 -14.42
N LEU A 399 1.04 -25.21 -13.14
CA LEU A 399 2.03 -24.22 -12.72
C LEU A 399 3.45 -24.76 -12.79
N GLN A 400 3.62 -26.06 -12.54
CA GLN A 400 4.94 -26.69 -12.64
C GLN A 400 5.59 -26.47 -14.00
N LYS A 401 4.83 -26.40 -15.10
CA LYS A 401 5.36 -26.21 -16.47
C LYS A 401 6.21 -24.93 -16.65
N PHE A 402 6.03 -23.91 -15.80
CA PHE A 402 6.82 -22.68 -15.81
C PHE A 402 8.16 -22.82 -15.08
N ILE A 403 8.25 -23.75 -14.14
CA ILE A 403 9.39 -23.93 -13.25
C ILE A 403 10.54 -24.65 -13.96
N ALA A 404 11.78 -24.17 -13.75
CA ALA A 404 12.97 -24.77 -14.36
C ALA A 404 13.25 -26.19 -13.82
N PRO A 405 13.78 -27.12 -14.65
CA PRO A 405 13.99 -28.51 -14.26
C PRO A 405 14.86 -28.69 -13.00
N GLU A 406 15.91 -27.88 -12.86
CA GLU A 406 16.83 -27.93 -11.73
C GLU A 406 16.15 -27.54 -10.40
N ILE A 407 15.22 -26.59 -10.42
CA ILE A 407 14.41 -26.21 -9.24
C ILE A 407 13.50 -27.38 -8.83
N ARG A 408 12.82 -28.02 -9.79
CA ARG A 408 11.91 -29.15 -9.53
C ARG A 408 12.62 -30.35 -8.91
N ASN A 409 13.86 -30.58 -9.30
CA ASN A 409 14.68 -31.69 -8.80
C ASN A 409 15.24 -31.45 -7.39
N GLY A 410 14.95 -30.30 -6.77
CA GLY A 410 15.06 -30.13 -5.32
C GLY A 410 16.46 -29.93 -4.77
N ILE A 411 17.38 -29.39 -5.57
CA ILE A 411 18.76 -29.09 -5.16
C ILE A 411 18.78 -27.79 -4.35
N ASN A 412 19.70 -27.68 -3.39
CA ASN A 412 20.00 -26.40 -2.74
C ASN A 412 20.79 -25.55 -3.73
N ILE A 413 20.08 -24.68 -4.45
CA ILE A 413 20.55 -24.04 -5.68
C ILE A 413 21.21 -22.70 -5.33
N ASN A 414 22.44 -22.50 -5.84
CA ASN A 414 23.18 -21.25 -5.64
C ASN A 414 22.52 -20.08 -6.40
N ASP A 415 22.94 -18.84 -6.11
CA ASP A 415 22.37 -17.65 -6.74
C ASP A 415 22.49 -17.64 -8.28
N ALA A 416 23.56 -18.22 -8.84
CA ALA A 416 23.76 -18.26 -10.28
C ALA A 416 22.70 -19.16 -10.95
N ASP A 417 22.48 -20.34 -10.41
CA ASP A 417 21.45 -21.27 -10.88
C ASP A 417 20.04 -20.71 -10.63
N GLY A 418 19.83 -19.97 -9.53
CA GLY A 418 18.58 -19.25 -9.26
C GLY A 418 18.26 -18.20 -10.32
N ARG A 419 19.26 -17.40 -10.75
CA ARG A 419 19.10 -16.46 -11.87
C ARG A 419 18.71 -17.20 -13.15
N LYS A 420 19.37 -18.32 -13.46
CA LYS A 420 19.07 -19.11 -14.66
C LYS A 420 17.68 -19.75 -14.61
N ALA A 421 17.18 -20.10 -13.43
CA ALA A 421 15.82 -20.58 -13.25
C ALA A 421 14.77 -19.51 -13.57
N ASP A 422 15.01 -18.25 -13.19
CA ASP A 422 14.14 -17.13 -13.56
C ASP A 422 14.12 -16.92 -15.09
N ILE A 423 15.26 -17.07 -15.78
CA ILE A 423 15.33 -16.97 -17.25
C ILE A 423 14.48 -18.05 -17.94
N TYR A 424 14.53 -19.28 -17.45
CA TYR A 424 13.68 -20.36 -17.97
C TYR A 424 12.20 -20.02 -17.79
N SER A 425 11.85 -19.56 -16.59
CA SER A 425 10.48 -19.21 -16.23
C SER A 425 9.97 -18.02 -17.06
N LEU A 426 10.82 -17.01 -17.30
CA LEU A 426 10.57 -15.90 -18.20
C LEU A 426 10.28 -16.39 -19.63
N GLY A 427 11.06 -17.32 -20.17
CA GLY A 427 10.79 -17.90 -21.50
C GLY A 427 9.41 -18.58 -21.57
N LYS A 428 9.02 -19.29 -20.51
CA LYS A 428 7.68 -19.89 -20.39
C LYS A 428 6.57 -18.84 -20.26
N LEU A 429 6.81 -17.74 -19.54
CA LEU A 429 5.90 -16.61 -19.42
C LEU A 429 5.72 -15.87 -20.75
N ILE A 430 6.79 -15.63 -21.50
CA ILE A 430 6.71 -15.01 -22.84
C ILE A 430 5.90 -15.89 -23.77
N LYS A 431 6.15 -17.21 -23.76
CA LYS A 431 5.34 -18.16 -24.51
C LYS A 431 3.85 -18.06 -24.14
N TYR A 432 3.55 -17.92 -22.84
CA TYR A 432 2.19 -17.74 -22.34
C TYR A 432 1.56 -16.42 -22.80
N ILE A 433 2.30 -15.30 -22.74
CA ILE A 433 1.85 -13.96 -23.17
C ILE A 433 1.54 -13.93 -24.67
N TYR A 434 2.37 -14.59 -25.49
CA TYR A 434 2.17 -14.60 -26.94
C TYR A 434 1.10 -15.60 -27.38
N GLY A 435 0.87 -16.67 -26.63
CA GLY A 435 -0.18 -17.65 -26.90
C GLY A 435 -0.14 -18.17 -28.33
N ARG A 436 -1.18 -17.88 -29.14
CA ARG A 436 -1.26 -18.31 -30.54
C ARG A 436 -0.22 -17.65 -31.45
N ASP A 437 0.36 -16.52 -31.04
CA ASP A 437 1.39 -15.78 -31.77
C ASP A 437 2.81 -16.21 -31.39
N GLU A 438 2.98 -17.34 -30.68
CA GLU A 438 4.29 -17.80 -30.16
C GLU A 438 5.36 -17.96 -31.24
N ASN A 439 4.97 -18.23 -32.49
CA ASN A 439 5.89 -18.37 -33.62
C ASN A 439 6.79 -17.13 -33.82
N ARG A 440 6.33 -15.95 -33.41
CA ARG A 440 7.08 -14.69 -33.55
C ARG A 440 8.26 -14.56 -32.59
N VAL A 441 8.17 -15.22 -31.44
CA VAL A 441 9.19 -15.19 -30.38
C VAL A 441 9.78 -16.57 -30.16
N LYS A 442 9.55 -17.50 -31.09
CA LYS A 442 9.88 -18.91 -30.93
C LYS A 442 11.38 -19.09 -30.72
N ASP A 443 12.19 -18.48 -31.57
CA ASP A 443 13.65 -18.61 -31.53
C ASP A 443 14.21 -18.00 -30.24
N TYR A 444 13.75 -16.79 -29.86
CA TYR A 444 14.03 -16.20 -28.55
C TYR A 444 13.67 -17.14 -27.39
N VAL A 445 12.41 -17.60 -27.34
CA VAL A 445 11.91 -18.46 -26.25
C VAL A 445 12.72 -19.76 -26.15
N GLU A 446 13.06 -20.39 -27.28
CA GLU A 446 13.86 -21.63 -27.32
C GLU A 446 15.25 -21.45 -26.69
N ARG A 447 15.87 -20.27 -26.82
CA ARG A 447 17.13 -19.92 -26.14
C ARG A 447 16.98 -19.76 -24.63
N LEU A 448 15.81 -19.34 -24.15
CA LEU A 448 15.54 -19.12 -22.72
C LEU A 448 15.16 -20.43 -22.00
N ILE A 449 14.42 -21.34 -22.67
CA ILE A 449 13.88 -22.57 -22.05
C ILE A 449 14.77 -23.80 -22.21
N VAL A 450 16.08 -23.62 -22.46
CA VAL A 450 17.07 -24.70 -22.54
C VAL A 450 17.07 -25.50 -21.24
N LYS A 451 17.07 -26.85 -21.32
CA LYS A 451 17.01 -27.70 -20.12
C LYS A 451 18.21 -27.48 -19.20
N ASP A 452 19.40 -27.43 -19.77
CA ASP A 452 20.65 -27.14 -19.04
C ASP A 452 20.74 -25.63 -18.69
N PRO A 453 20.86 -25.26 -17.40
CA PRO A 453 21.03 -23.86 -16.98
C PRO A 453 22.21 -23.14 -17.63
N ALA A 454 23.31 -23.86 -17.94
CA ALA A 454 24.51 -23.28 -18.54
C ALA A 454 24.26 -22.77 -19.97
N GLY A 455 23.30 -23.36 -20.68
CA GLY A 455 22.93 -22.97 -22.05
C GLY A 455 22.00 -21.77 -22.14
N ARG A 456 21.48 -21.26 -21.02
CA ARG A 456 20.56 -20.10 -21.00
C ARG A 456 21.36 -18.79 -20.95
N PRO A 457 20.89 -17.69 -21.56
CA PRO A 457 21.55 -16.39 -21.48
C PRO A 457 21.55 -15.80 -20.05
N SER A 458 22.32 -14.74 -19.81
CA SER A 458 22.08 -13.87 -18.64
C SER A 458 20.84 -13.01 -18.88
N ILE A 459 20.28 -12.38 -17.84
CA ILE A 459 19.14 -11.45 -18.03
C ILE A 459 19.53 -10.24 -18.90
N VAL A 460 20.78 -9.79 -18.83
CA VAL A 460 21.32 -8.70 -19.65
C VAL A 460 21.36 -9.10 -21.12
N ASP A 461 21.85 -10.31 -21.41
CA ASP A 461 21.88 -10.82 -22.78
C ASP A 461 20.48 -11.15 -23.29
N ALA A 462 19.59 -11.65 -22.44
CA ALA A 462 18.19 -11.89 -22.78
C ALA A 462 17.47 -10.58 -23.17
N SER A 463 17.76 -9.46 -22.50
CA SER A 463 17.24 -8.14 -22.86
C SER A 463 17.70 -7.72 -24.26
N ARG A 464 19.00 -7.81 -24.55
CA ARG A 464 19.57 -7.47 -25.87
C ARG A 464 18.98 -8.32 -26.99
N LEU A 465 18.91 -9.63 -26.78
CA LEU A 465 18.33 -10.58 -27.74
C LEU A 465 16.86 -10.27 -28.05
N PHE A 466 16.09 -9.81 -27.05
CA PHE A 466 14.70 -9.42 -27.27
C PHE A 466 14.58 -8.14 -28.11
N ASP A 467 15.48 -7.18 -27.87
CA ASP A 467 15.52 -5.93 -28.64
C ASP A 467 15.90 -6.19 -30.10
N ASP A 468 16.83 -7.10 -30.35
CA ASP A 468 17.32 -7.46 -31.68
C ASP A 468 16.28 -8.25 -32.52
N GLU A 469 15.46 -9.11 -31.89
CA GLU A 469 14.47 -9.95 -32.60
C GLU A 469 13.14 -9.22 -32.90
N VAL A 470 12.82 -8.10 -32.24
CA VAL A 470 11.49 -7.44 -32.29
C VAL A 470 11.50 -6.11 -33.09
N VAL A 471 12.50 -5.88 -33.94
CA VAL A 471 12.66 -4.63 -34.71
C VAL A 471 11.55 -4.46 -35.77
N ASP A 472 10.47 -3.76 -35.41
CA ASP A 472 9.51 -3.10 -36.30
C ASP A 472 8.64 -2.11 -35.49
N PHE A 473 9.24 -1.09 -34.88
CA PHE A 473 8.55 0.16 -34.51
C PHE A 473 9.55 1.30 -34.26
N GLU A 474 9.20 2.51 -34.69
CA GLU A 474 9.89 3.75 -34.34
C GLU A 474 9.87 3.96 -32.81
N PRO A 475 10.93 4.55 -32.24
CA PRO A 475 11.10 4.62 -30.79
C PRO A 475 10.02 5.49 -30.15
N THR A 476 9.06 4.84 -29.47
CA THR A 476 8.36 5.45 -28.33
C THR A 476 9.42 5.68 -27.25
N VAL A 477 9.66 6.95 -26.90
CA VAL A 477 10.59 7.35 -25.85
C VAL A 477 10.23 6.63 -24.55
N THR A 478 10.99 5.59 -24.25
CA THR A 478 11.05 4.88 -22.97
C THR A 478 11.88 5.73 -22.01
N PHE A 479 11.35 6.07 -20.84
CA PHE A 479 12.19 6.66 -19.79
C PHE A 479 13.12 5.58 -19.21
N GLY A 480 14.42 5.76 -19.49
CA GLY A 480 15.56 5.20 -18.78
C GLY A 480 16.15 3.90 -19.33
N THR A 481 17.21 4.02 -20.15
CA THR A 481 18.55 3.38 -20.01
C THR A 481 19.48 3.73 -21.18
N GLU A 482 19.57 4.98 -21.59
CA GLU A 482 20.81 5.43 -22.24
C GLU A 482 21.80 5.75 -21.13
N ILE A 483 23.05 5.28 -21.25
CA ILE A 483 24.14 5.80 -20.41
C ILE A 483 24.23 7.28 -20.76
N ILE A 484 23.87 8.13 -19.81
CA ILE A 484 23.91 9.57 -19.99
C ILE A 484 25.38 9.96 -20.05
N ASP A 485 25.87 10.14 -21.27
CA ASP A 485 27.28 10.47 -21.46
C ASP A 485 27.56 11.95 -21.16
N GLU A 486 26.54 12.79 -21.40
CA GLU A 486 26.43 14.16 -20.94
C GLU A 486 24.95 14.51 -20.70
N PHE A 487 24.67 15.50 -19.87
CA PHE A 487 23.33 16.05 -19.68
C PHE A 487 23.37 17.57 -19.53
N ARG A 488 22.19 18.19 -19.65
CA ARG A 488 22.01 19.59 -19.29
C ARG A 488 21.40 19.69 -17.91
N LEU A 489 22.01 20.50 -17.06
CA LEU A 489 21.52 20.82 -15.73
C LEU A 489 20.95 22.24 -15.75
N LEU A 490 19.63 22.32 -15.67
CA LEU A 490 18.93 23.59 -15.58
C LEU A 490 18.66 23.88 -14.09
N ILE A 491 19.22 24.96 -13.57
CA ILE A 491 19.13 25.34 -12.17
C ILE A 491 18.27 26.58 -12.01
N TYR A 492 17.21 26.48 -11.23
CA TYR A 492 16.41 27.64 -10.82
C TYR A 492 16.77 28.06 -9.40
N THR A 493 17.03 29.35 -9.23
CA THR A 493 17.05 30.01 -7.92
C THR A 493 16.11 31.22 -7.91
N PRO A 494 15.43 31.50 -6.78
CA PRO A 494 14.55 32.66 -6.68
C PRO A 494 15.23 34.02 -6.91
N PHE A 495 16.55 34.12 -6.73
CA PHE A 495 17.29 35.38 -6.86
C PHE A 495 17.89 35.60 -8.25
N HIS A 496 18.31 34.53 -8.94
CA HIS A 496 18.97 34.61 -10.24
C HIS A 496 18.14 34.05 -11.41
N GLY A 497 16.96 33.48 -11.14
CA GLY A 497 16.16 32.82 -12.17
C GLY A 497 16.82 31.51 -12.58
N PHE A 498 16.85 31.25 -13.89
CA PHE A 498 17.39 30.01 -14.42
C PHE A 498 18.80 30.15 -15.00
N ASP A 499 19.69 29.26 -14.56
CA ASP A 499 21.01 29.04 -15.14
C ASP A 499 21.07 27.66 -15.82
N ASN A 500 21.80 27.56 -16.93
CA ASN A 500 21.90 26.32 -17.70
C ASN A 500 23.37 25.89 -17.82
N TYR A 501 23.65 24.64 -17.46
CA TYR A 501 24.99 24.06 -17.51
C TYR A 501 24.99 22.77 -18.32
N THR A 502 25.99 22.59 -19.18
CA THR A 502 26.26 21.29 -19.80
C THR A 502 27.23 20.52 -18.92
N VAL A 503 26.81 19.36 -18.42
CA VAL A 503 27.61 18.49 -17.55
C VAL A 503 28.13 17.31 -18.36
N ARG A 504 29.46 17.30 -18.57
CA ARG A 504 30.18 16.27 -19.34
C ARG A 504 31.11 15.41 -18.51
N ASP A 505 31.55 15.95 -17.37
CA ASP A 505 32.48 15.31 -16.46
C ASP A 505 32.01 15.56 -15.02
N THR A 506 32.76 15.04 -14.06
CA THR A 506 32.52 15.25 -12.64
C THR A 506 32.53 16.74 -12.30
N VAL A 507 31.42 17.23 -11.75
CA VAL A 507 31.26 18.65 -11.36
C VAL A 507 30.74 18.78 -9.94
N THR A 508 31.26 19.77 -9.24
CA THR A 508 30.85 20.15 -7.89
C THR A 508 29.83 21.27 -7.90
N LEU A 509 28.85 21.16 -7.00
CA LEU A 509 27.80 22.13 -6.78
C LEU A 509 27.96 22.76 -5.39
N GLY A 510 27.92 24.08 -5.31
CA GLY A 510 28.07 24.78 -4.04
C GLY A 510 27.53 26.20 -4.05
N ARG A 511 27.33 26.74 -2.84
CA ARG A 511 26.81 28.08 -2.64
C ARG A 511 27.76 29.14 -3.18
N MET A 512 27.21 30.12 -3.90
CA MET A 512 27.95 31.26 -4.42
C MET A 512 28.69 32.03 -3.31
N PHE A 513 29.89 32.54 -3.64
CA PHE A 513 30.82 33.25 -2.72
C PHE A 513 31.47 32.40 -1.61
N SER A 514 31.62 31.08 -1.78
CA SER A 514 32.50 30.25 -0.95
C SER A 514 33.99 30.46 -1.31
N ALA A 515 34.88 30.36 -0.31
CA ALA A 515 36.34 30.43 -0.51
C ALA A 515 36.90 29.19 -1.23
N GLU A 516 36.22 28.05 -1.10
CA GLU A 516 36.44 26.83 -1.90
C GLU A 516 35.60 26.94 -3.18
N GLY A 517 36.23 26.88 -4.35
CA GLY A 517 35.52 26.96 -5.63
C GLY A 517 34.70 25.69 -5.88
N SER A 518 33.42 25.84 -6.17
CA SER A 518 32.60 24.81 -6.84
C SER A 518 32.48 25.13 -8.32
N ASP A 519 32.39 24.09 -9.16
CA ASP A 519 32.27 24.22 -10.62
C ASP A 519 30.96 24.90 -11.01
N ILE A 520 29.87 24.51 -10.33
CA ILE A 520 28.54 25.09 -10.46
C ILE A 520 28.21 25.84 -9.17
N LYS A 521 27.94 27.13 -9.32
CA LYS A 521 27.69 28.05 -8.20
C LYS A 521 26.22 28.39 -8.13
N VAL A 522 25.63 28.18 -6.96
CA VAL A 522 24.19 28.41 -6.74
C VAL A 522 24.01 29.59 -5.79
N ASP A 523 23.26 30.60 -6.23
CA ASP A 523 22.90 31.73 -5.37
C ASP A 523 21.72 31.41 -4.46
N SER A 524 22.00 30.64 -3.40
CA SER A 524 21.01 30.40 -2.36
C SER A 524 21.66 30.20 -1.00
N PRO A 525 21.20 30.89 0.07
CA PRO A 525 21.77 30.76 1.40
C PRO A 525 21.52 29.39 2.04
N ILE A 526 20.58 28.59 1.52
CA ILE A 526 20.29 27.25 2.04
C ILE A 526 21.15 26.15 1.37
N ALA A 527 21.91 26.50 0.32
CA ALA A 527 22.95 25.64 -0.20
C ALA A 527 24.20 25.70 0.70
N SER A 528 24.90 24.57 0.83
CA SER A 528 26.17 24.50 1.54
C SER A 528 27.31 24.99 0.64
N ARG A 529 28.45 25.39 1.22
CA ARG A 529 29.61 25.87 0.43
C ARG A 529 30.06 24.84 -0.61
N THR A 530 30.07 23.59 -0.21
CA THR A 530 30.20 22.39 -1.04
C THR A 530 28.98 21.54 -0.71
N HIS A 531 27.97 21.55 -1.58
CA HIS A 531 26.66 20.95 -1.27
C HIS A 531 26.54 19.55 -1.87
N GLY A 532 26.91 19.40 -3.14
CA GLY A 532 26.82 18.13 -3.83
C GLY A 532 27.81 18.01 -4.97
N ARG A 533 27.87 16.83 -5.57
CA ARG A 533 28.75 16.53 -6.69
C ARG A 533 28.05 15.57 -7.64
N PHE A 534 28.04 15.90 -8.93
CA PHE A 534 27.74 14.93 -9.98
C PHE A 534 29.05 14.24 -10.36
N LEU A 535 29.11 12.93 -10.17
CA LEU A 535 30.24 12.06 -10.46
C LEU A 535 30.02 11.39 -11.80
N LYS A 536 30.96 11.54 -12.72
CA LYS A 536 30.98 10.78 -13.96
C LYS A 536 31.45 9.35 -13.66
N THR A 537 30.65 8.37 -14.03
CA THR A 537 30.96 6.94 -13.86
C THR A 537 30.83 6.21 -15.20
N GLY A 538 31.27 4.94 -15.25
CA GLY A 538 31.09 4.09 -16.43
C GLY A 538 29.62 3.74 -16.74
N SER A 539 28.69 4.04 -15.81
CA SER A 539 27.25 3.82 -15.92
C SER A 539 26.45 5.13 -16.08
N GLY A 540 27.12 6.25 -16.36
CA GLY A 540 26.51 7.56 -16.57
C GLY A 540 26.94 8.56 -15.49
N PHE A 541 25.97 9.15 -14.79
CA PHE A 541 26.24 10.08 -13.70
C PHE A 541 25.58 9.64 -12.40
N GLU A 542 26.27 9.89 -11.29
CA GLU A 542 25.74 9.71 -9.95
C GLU A 542 25.86 11.01 -9.16
N TYR A 543 24.86 11.34 -8.37
CA TYR A 543 24.89 12.46 -7.44
C TYR A 543 25.36 12.00 -6.07
N MET A 544 26.28 12.74 -5.48
CA MET A 544 26.76 12.58 -4.12
C MET A 544 26.45 13.86 -3.34
N ASP A 545 25.70 13.75 -2.25
CA ASP A 545 25.58 14.86 -1.30
C ASP A 545 26.87 14.94 -0.45
N MET A 546 27.41 16.14 -0.30
CA MET A 546 28.72 16.38 0.33
C MET A 546 28.59 16.72 1.82
N LEU A 547 27.77 15.96 2.55
CA LEU A 547 27.42 16.21 3.97
C LEU A 547 26.81 17.61 4.16
N SER A 548 25.89 17.94 3.26
CA SER A 548 25.27 19.25 3.24
C SER A 548 24.35 19.48 4.45
N THR A 549 24.12 20.74 4.80
CA THR A 549 23.34 21.10 5.99
C THR A 549 21.87 20.68 5.88
N ASN A 550 21.29 20.81 4.69
CA ASN A 550 19.88 20.56 4.44
C ASN A 550 19.62 19.26 3.66
N GLY A 551 20.68 18.58 3.22
CA GLY A 551 20.58 17.49 2.27
C GLY A 551 20.13 17.97 0.87
N THR A 552 20.03 17.00 -0.03
CA THR A 552 19.49 17.18 -1.38
C THR A 552 18.31 16.24 -1.57
N PHE A 553 17.19 16.77 -2.02
CA PHE A 553 16.07 15.96 -2.47
C PHE A 553 16.28 15.53 -3.92
N ILE A 554 16.07 14.26 -4.25
CA ILE A 554 16.02 13.77 -5.62
C ILE A 554 14.64 13.13 -5.80
N ASN A 555 13.83 13.68 -6.71
CA ASN A 555 12.44 13.28 -6.92
C ASN A 555 11.63 13.22 -5.61
N ASN A 556 11.79 14.25 -4.77
CA ASN A 556 11.21 14.40 -3.42
C ASN A 556 11.71 13.43 -2.34
N ILE A 557 12.73 12.62 -2.60
CA ILE A 557 13.38 11.76 -1.60
C ILE A 557 14.62 12.47 -1.07
N LEU A 558 14.74 12.64 0.24
CA LEU A 558 15.85 13.33 0.90
C LEU A 558 17.11 12.46 1.00
N TYR A 559 18.25 13.02 0.60
CA TYR A 559 19.59 12.43 0.69
C TYR A 559 20.55 13.34 1.48
N GLY A 560 21.56 12.77 2.15
CA GLY A 560 22.72 13.53 2.66
C GLY A 560 22.76 13.92 4.14
N ILE A 561 21.69 13.75 4.93
CA ILE A 561 21.64 14.21 6.34
C ILE A 561 22.24 13.21 7.35
N GLN A 562 22.59 11.98 6.94
CA GLN A 562 23.06 10.94 7.88
C GLN A 562 24.46 11.26 8.44
N ARG A 563 24.55 11.51 9.75
CA ARG A 563 25.83 11.57 10.48
C ARG A 563 26.35 10.15 10.75
N GLY A 564 27.36 9.71 10.00
CA GLY A 564 28.22 8.56 10.38
C GLY A 564 28.22 7.34 9.47
N GLY A 565 27.66 7.38 8.26
CA GLY A 565 27.72 6.30 7.26
C GLY A 565 28.49 6.71 6.01
N ARG A 566 28.96 5.73 5.20
CA ARG A 566 29.63 5.98 3.91
C ARG A 566 28.82 6.94 3.03
N SER A 567 29.52 7.77 2.26
CA SER A 567 28.96 8.69 1.28
C SER A 567 28.30 7.90 0.13
N ASP A 568 27.01 7.58 0.28
CA ASP A 568 26.24 6.88 -0.75
C ASP A 568 25.98 7.81 -1.93
N THR A 569 26.18 7.31 -3.14
CA THR A 569 25.88 7.99 -4.39
C THR A 569 24.51 7.54 -4.93
N LYS A 570 23.85 8.39 -5.71
CA LYS A 570 22.56 8.10 -6.35
C LYS A 570 22.68 8.28 -7.85
N GLN A 571 22.39 7.24 -8.63
CA GLN A 571 22.33 7.38 -10.09
C GLN A 571 21.30 8.44 -10.49
N VAL A 572 21.71 9.31 -11.42
CA VAL A 572 20.92 10.42 -11.94
C VAL A 572 20.51 10.11 -13.37
N ALA A 573 19.23 10.31 -13.67
CA ALA A 573 18.66 10.10 -15.00
C ALA A 573 18.09 11.41 -15.58
N VAL A 574 18.01 11.47 -16.91
CA VAL A 574 17.24 12.52 -17.60
C VAL A 574 15.79 12.47 -17.11
N GLY A 575 15.27 13.62 -16.74
CA GLY A 575 13.95 13.80 -16.13
C GLY A 575 14.00 13.91 -14.61
N ASP A 576 15.13 13.61 -13.95
CA ASP A 576 15.26 13.76 -12.51
C ASP A 576 15.21 15.23 -12.10
N ILE A 577 14.56 15.46 -10.96
CA ILE A 577 14.49 16.77 -10.31
C ILE A 577 15.23 16.68 -8.99
N LEU A 578 16.35 17.40 -8.90
CA LEU A 578 17.05 17.60 -7.66
C LEU A 578 16.61 18.92 -7.04
N LYS A 579 16.53 18.97 -5.71
CA LYS A 579 16.07 20.14 -4.97
C LYS A 579 16.86 20.32 -3.69
N ILE A 580 17.43 21.51 -3.49
CA ILE A 580 17.98 21.92 -2.19
C ILE A 580 16.86 22.64 -1.46
N ASP A 581 16.40 22.07 -0.35
CA ASP A 581 15.30 22.62 0.44
C ASP A 581 15.43 22.22 1.91
N HIS A 582 14.67 22.86 2.80
CA HIS A 582 14.69 22.55 4.22
C HIS A 582 13.83 21.30 4.51
N PRO A 583 14.38 20.26 5.18
CA PRO A 583 13.72 18.96 5.28
C PRO A 583 12.47 18.91 6.15
N GLU A 584 12.36 19.84 7.09
CA GLU A 584 11.21 19.93 8.01
C GLU A 584 10.09 20.87 7.52
N PHE A 585 10.24 21.49 6.34
CA PHE A 585 9.25 22.45 5.83
C PHE A 585 8.10 21.73 5.11
N LYS A 586 6.85 22.04 5.51
CA LYS A 586 5.63 21.50 4.87
C LYS A 586 5.43 21.98 3.43
N ASN A 587 5.94 23.17 3.09
CA ASN A 587 5.87 23.80 1.78
C ASN A 587 7.28 24.17 1.31
N THR A 588 7.51 24.31 0.01
CA THR A 588 8.81 24.70 -0.54
C THR A 588 9.34 25.98 0.12
N HIS A 589 10.60 25.98 0.58
CA HIS A 589 11.22 27.16 1.16
C HIS A 589 11.45 28.25 0.09
N ARG A 590 11.27 29.53 0.47
CA ARG A 590 11.44 30.68 -0.44
C ARG A 590 12.82 30.85 -1.10
N ASN A 591 13.82 30.10 -0.64
CA ASN A 591 15.19 30.08 -1.17
C ASN A 591 15.53 28.69 -1.78
N ALA A 592 14.53 27.85 -2.01
CA ALA A 592 14.72 26.53 -2.61
C ALA A 592 15.46 26.62 -3.93
N VAL A 593 16.38 25.70 -4.15
CA VAL A 593 17.08 25.54 -5.42
C VAL A 593 16.45 24.37 -6.12
N PHE A 594 16.03 24.54 -7.37
CA PHE A 594 15.59 23.44 -8.21
C PHE A 594 16.61 23.17 -9.29
N MET A 595 16.81 21.90 -9.60
CA MET A 595 17.80 21.43 -10.54
C MET A 595 17.15 20.35 -11.40
N PHE A 596 17.04 20.60 -12.70
CA PHE A 596 16.38 19.73 -13.65
C PHE A 596 17.43 19.09 -14.53
N VAL A 597 17.44 17.75 -14.54
CA VAL A 597 18.34 16.97 -15.38
C VAL A 597 17.65 16.74 -16.70
N LEU A 598 18.13 17.37 -17.75
CA LEU A 598 17.52 17.37 -19.07
C LEU A 598 18.40 16.62 -20.06
N ALA A 599 17.77 16.04 -21.08
CA ALA A 599 18.48 15.45 -22.20
C ALA A 599 19.41 16.49 -22.85
N PRO A 600 20.57 16.05 -23.36
CA PRO A 600 21.29 16.87 -24.33
C PRO A 600 20.36 17.15 -25.52
N SER A 601 20.24 18.42 -25.94
CA SER A 601 19.49 18.78 -27.15
C SER A 601 20.34 19.63 -28.08
N HIS A 602 20.05 19.51 -29.38
CA HIS A 602 20.59 20.38 -30.42
C HIS A 602 19.77 21.67 -30.62
N HIS A 603 18.52 21.69 -30.12
CA HIS A 603 17.67 22.88 -30.15
C HIS A 603 17.93 23.79 -28.95
N GLU A 604 17.94 25.10 -29.20
CA GLU A 604 18.03 26.12 -28.16
C GLU A 604 16.70 26.17 -27.40
N MET A 605 16.75 25.89 -26.10
CA MET A 605 15.58 26.01 -25.22
C MET A 605 15.53 27.45 -24.70
N ILE A 606 14.37 28.09 -24.81
CA ILE A 606 14.22 29.49 -24.42
C ILE A 606 13.42 29.55 -23.12
N GLU A 607 13.92 30.31 -22.14
CA GLU A 607 13.13 30.66 -20.96
C GLU A 607 11.95 31.52 -21.38
N LYS A 608 10.74 31.09 -21.02
CA LYS A 608 9.51 31.84 -21.22
C LYS A 608 8.93 32.23 -19.87
N THR A 609 8.53 33.49 -19.76
CA THR A 609 7.85 34.02 -18.57
C THR A 609 6.46 34.50 -18.96
N ILE A 610 5.47 34.15 -18.15
CA ILE A 610 4.09 34.61 -18.30
C ILE A 610 3.72 35.36 -17.02
N ASP A 611 3.27 36.61 -17.16
CA ASP A 611 2.76 37.41 -16.05
C ASP A 611 1.22 37.30 -16.02
N ILE A 612 0.67 36.69 -14.98
CA ILE A 612 -0.76 36.40 -14.88
C ILE A 612 -1.43 37.45 -13.99
N MET A 613 -2.19 38.35 -14.62
CA MET A 613 -2.87 39.44 -13.91
C MET A 613 -4.23 39.02 -13.36
N GLU A 614 -4.76 39.78 -12.39
CA GLU A 614 -6.09 39.54 -11.82
C GLU A 614 -7.16 39.42 -12.92
N GLY A 615 -8.00 38.38 -12.84
CA GLY A 615 -9.04 38.11 -13.84
C GLY A 615 -8.55 37.48 -15.15
N MET A 616 -7.24 37.25 -15.31
CA MET A 616 -6.72 36.48 -16.43
C MET A 616 -6.85 34.96 -16.21
N ASP A 617 -7.17 34.27 -17.31
CA ASP A 617 -7.16 32.83 -17.44
C ASP A 617 -6.19 32.49 -18.56
N VAL A 618 -5.08 31.83 -18.23
CA VAL A 618 -4.04 31.42 -19.18
C VAL A 618 -4.17 29.93 -19.41
N SER A 619 -4.68 29.57 -20.60
CA SER A 619 -4.85 28.18 -21.02
C SER A 619 -3.53 27.58 -21.53
N ILE A 620 -3.31 26.31 -21.17
CA ILE A 620 -2.12 25.55 -21.55
C ILE A 620 -2.57 24.29 -22.27
N GLY A 621 -1.95 23.98 -23.40
CA GLY A 621 -2.25 22.77 -24.14
C GLY A 621 -1.43 22.61 -25.40
N ARG A 622 -1.71 21.57 -26.17
CA ARG A 622 -0.94 21.26 -27.38
C ARG A 622 -1.28 22.16 -28.57
N LYS A 623 -2.47 22.75 -28.56
CA LYS A 623 -2.93 23.68 -29.62
C LYS A 623 -4.11 24.49 -29.12
N ASP A 624 -4.40 25.60 -29.80
CA ASP A 624 -5.58 26.43 -29.51
C ASP A 624 -5.62 26.91 -28.04
N CYS A 625 -4.45 27.21 -27.46
CA CYS A 625 -4.24 27.66 -26.08
C CYS A 625 -3.27 28.86 -26.06
N ASP A 626 -3.26 29.62 -24.96
CA ASP A 626 -2.35 30.76 -24.76
C ASP A 626 -0.89 30.31 -24.65
N VAL A 627 -0.68 29.16 -24.01
CA VAL A 627 0.61 28.47 -23.92
C VAL A 627 0.53 27.18 -24.71
N ILE A 628 1.27 27.13 -25.82
CA ILE A 628 1.33 25.96 -26.69
C ILE A 628 2.56 25.12 -26.33
N LEU A 629 2.29 23.88 -25.91
CA LEU A 629 3.30 22.87 -25.59
C LEU A 629 3.31 21.82 -26.71
N THR A 630 4.39 21.76 -27.48
CA THR A 630 4.48 20.97 -28.73
C THR A 630 4.48 19.45 -28.51
N ASN A 631 4.66 18.97 -27.27
CA ASN A 631 4.62 17.55 -26.96
C ASN A 631 3.25 16.91 -27.25
N ASN A 632 3.25 15.81 -28.02
CA ASN A 632 2.06 15.05 -28.39
C ASN A 632 1.27 14.44 -27.21
N ARG A 633 1.91 14.28 -26.05
CA ARG A 633 1.28 13.79 -24.81
C ARG A 633 0.45 14.88 -24.11
N VAL A 634 0.69 16.15 -24.42
CA VAL A 634 -0.12 17.26 -23.91
C VAL A 634 -1.49 17.25 -24.59
N SER A 635 -2.56 17.26 -23.80
CA SER A 635 -3.93 17.39 -24.31
C SER A 635 -4.13 18.71 -25.05
N LYS A 636 -5.09 18.75 -26.00
CA LYS A 636 -5.40 19.96 -26.79
C LYS A 636 -5.60 21.18 -25.88
N ARG A 637 -6.42 21.03 -24.84
CA ARG A 637 -6.51 21.92 -23.68
C ARG A 637 -6.20 21.08 -22.45
N HIS A 638 -5.03 21.28 -21.83
CA HIS A 638 -4.52 20.43 -20.77
C HIS A 638 -4.83 21.01 -19.40
N ALA A 639 -4.48 22.28 -19.21
CA ALA A 639 -4.62 22.95 -17.93
C ALA A 639 -4.90 24.42 -18.15
N ARG A 640 -5.17 25.13 -17.05
CA ARG A 640 -5.18 26.59 -17.05
C ARG A 640 -4.69 27.15 -15.74
N PHE A 641 -3.94 28.24 -15.82
CA PHE A 641 -3.65 29.09 -14.68
C PHE A 641 -4.72 30.18 -14.55
N VAL A 642 -5.22 30.40 -13.34
CA VAL A 642 -6.27 31.40 -13.06
C VAL A 642 -5.83 32.26 -11.89
N MET A 643 -5.79 33.58 -12.09
CA MET A 643 -5.59 34.52 -10.99
C MET A 643 -6.97 35.00 -10.50
N LYS A 644 -7.31 34.65 -9.26
CA LYS A 644 -8.57 35.02 -8.61
C LYS A 644 -8.34 35.42 -7.17
N ASP A 645 -8.91 36.55 -6.76
CA ASP A 645 -8.79 37.07 -5.38
C ASP A 645 -7.31 37.24 -4.99
N HIS A 646 -6.48 37.70 -5.93
CA HIS A 646 -5.03 37.85 -5.81
C HIS A 646 -4.28 36.54 -5.49
N LYS A 647 -4.89 35.41 -5.80
CA LYS A 647 -4.33 34.08 -5.63
C LYS A 647 -4.24 33.36 -6.96
N LEU A 648 -3.09 32.77 -7.21
CA LEU A 648 -2.84 32.00 -8.42
C LEU A 648 -3.28 30.55 -8.21
N TYR A 649 -4.10 30.04 -9.11
CA TYR A 649 -4.54 28.66 -9.12
C TYR A 649 -4.11 27.98 -10.41
N ILE A 650 -3.87 26.67 -10.35
CA ILE A 650 -3.80 25.82 -11.53
C ILE A 650 -4.95 24.82 -11.50
N GLN A 651 -5.59 24.64 -12.64
CA GLN A 651 -6.67 23.69 -12.83
C GLN A 651 -6.34 22.74 -13.99
N ASP A 652 -6.42 21.44 -13.72
CA ASP A 652 -6.45 20.44 -14.78
C ASP A 652 -7.78 20.49 -15.54
N LEU A 653 -7.73 20.51 -16.87
CA LEU A 653 -8.91 20.56 -17.75
C LEU A 653 -9.31 19.16 -18.23
N ASN A 654 -9.31 18.18 -17.31
CA ASN A 654 -9.50 16.76 -17.59
C ASN A 654 -8.49 16.23 -18.61
N SER A 655 -7.22 16.61 -18.45
CA SER A 655 -6.18 16.20 -19.38
C SER A 655 -5.88 14.70 -19.31
N THR A 656 -5.18 14.21 -20.35
CA THR A 656 -4.83 12.81 -20.48
C THR A 656 -3.77 12.39 -19.48
N ASN A 657 -2.78 13.18 -19.07
CA ASN A 657 -1.80 12.72 -18.06
C ASN A 657 -1.89 13.48 -16.73
N GLY A 658 -2.68 14.54 -16.67
CA GLY A 658 -2.93 15.34 -15.47
C GLY A 658 -1.81 16.32 -15.17
N VAL A 659 -2.15 17.25 -14.27
CA VAL A 659 -1.25 18.28 -13.76
C VAL A 659 -0.71 17.85 -12.41
N PHE A 660 0.58 18.08 -12.17
CA PHE A 660 1.24 17.81 -10.89
C PHE A 660 1.73 19.11 -10.29
N VAL A 661 1.54 19.32 -8.98
CA VAL A 661 2.10 20.44 -8.22
C VAL A 661 3.02 19.86 -7.15
N ASN A 662 4.29 20.26 -7.16
CA ASN A 662 5.33 19.73 -6.26
C ASN A 662 5.40 18.20 -6.23
N GLY A 663 5.24 17.57 -7.41
CA GLY A 663 5.24 16.11 -7.58
C GLY A 663 3.94 15.40 -7.20
N LYS A 664 2.93 16.10 -6.67
CA LYS A 664 1.61 15.52 -6.35
C LYS A 664 0.60 15.85 -7.44
N LYS A 665 -0.12 14.85 -7.94
CA LYS A 665 -1.19 15.05 -8.92
C LYS A 665 -2.34 15.81 -8.28
N ILE A 666 -2.89 16.81 -8.98
CA ILE A 666 -4.04 17.57 -8.49
C ILE A 666 -5.34 16.97 -9.00
N GLU A 667 -6.35 16.84 -8.14
CA GLU A 667 -7.71 16.40 -8.52
C GLU A 667 -8.70 17.57 -8.63
N ARG A 668 -8.34 18.73 -8.09
CA ARG A 668 -9.15 19.96 -8.03
C ARG A 668 -8.25 21.16 -8.29
N PRO A 669 -8.79 22.35 -8.61
CA PRO A 669 -7.99 23.56 -8.72
C PRO A 669 -7.11 23.74 -7.48
N ALA A 670 -5.80 23.80 -7.69
CA ALA A 670 -4.81 23.88 -6.62
C ALA A 670 -4.34 25.33 -6.48
N LEU A 671 -4.34 25.84 -5.24
CA LEU A 671 -3.71 27.11 -4.91
C LEU A 671 -2.19 26.95 -5.04
N LEU A 672 -1.58 27.88 -5.77
CA LEU A 672 -0.14 27.92 -5.98
C LEU A 672 0.50 29.00 -5.11
N HIS A 673 1.66 28.64 -4.57
CA HIS A 673 2.54 29.53 -3.84
C HIS A 673 3.81 29.79 -4.65
N ALA A 674 4.48 30.90 -4.35
CA ALA A 674 5.80 31.16 -4.94
C ALA A 674 6.73 29.98 -4.65
N THR A 675 7.57 29.65 -5.62
CA THR A 675 8.48 28.50 -5.68
C THR A 675 7.82 27.12 -5.83
N ASP A 676 6.50 27.04 -6.00
CA ASP A 676 5.86 25.80 -6.43
C ASP A 676 6.30 25.46 -7.85
N ASN A 677 6.55 24.17 -8.10
CA ASN A 677 6.72 23.65 -9.44
C ASN A 677 5.43 22.97 -9.90
N VAL A 678 4.99 23.29 -11.10
CA VAL A 678 3.87 22.65 -11.79
C VAL A 678 4.43 21.86 -12.95
N ARG A 679 4.12 20.57 -13.02
CA ARG A 679 4.58 19.69 -14.10
C ARG A 679 3.41 19.26 -14.97
N ILE A 680 3.59 19.43 -16.27
CA ILE A 680 2.71 18.98 -17.34
C ILE A 680 3.58 18.23 -18.34
N GLU A 681 3.45 16.91 -18.38
CA GLU A 681 4.39 16.03 -19.11
C GLU A 681 5.86 16.28 -18.70
N ASP A 682 6.68 16.64 -19.67
CA ASP A 682 8.09 17.04 -19.65
C ASP A 682 8.29 18.54 -19.40
N TYR A 683 7.22 19.34 -19.41
CA TYR A 683 7.29 20.76 -19.12
C TYR A 683 7.16 21.02 -17.62
N ILE A 684 8.06 21.87 -17.13
CA ILE A 684 8.09 22.30 -15.74
C ILE A 684 7.91 23.81 -15.71
N PHE A 685 6.90 24.23 -14.96
CA PHE A 685 6.56 25.62 -14.72
C PHE A 685 6.91 25.94 -13.27
N ILE A 686 7.68 27.00 -13.05
CA ILE A 686 8.03 27.50 -11.73
C ILE A 686 7.23 28.75 -11.44
N VAL A 687 6.55 28.74 -10.30
CA VAL A 687 5.73 29.84 -9.84
C VAL A 687 6.63 30.88 -9.14
N ASP A 688 6.62 32.12 -9.62
CA ASP A 688 7.27 33.26 -8.96
C ASP A 688 6.22 34.37 -8.72
N GLY A 689 5.48 34.21 -7.62
CA GLY A 689 4.35 35.08 -7.30
C GLY A 689 3.25 34.99 -8.35
N ARG A 690 3.11 36.05 -9.16
CA ARG A 690 2.16 36.11 -10.29
C ARG A 690 2.77 35.69 -11.63
N LYS A 691 4.09 35.51 -11.68
CA LYS A 691 4.81 35.09 -12.86
C LYS A 691 4.94 33.59 -12.87
N ILE A 692 4.88 33.02 -14.06
CA ILE A 692 5.19 31.61 -14.31
C ILE A 692 6.37 31.55 -15.27
N HIS A 693 7.44 30.89 -14.85
CA HIS A 693 8.63 30.66 -15.65
C HIS A 693 8.64 29.21 -16.14
N TYR A 694 8.93 28.97 -17.41
CA TYR A 694 9.07 27.61 -17.94
C TYR A 694 10.02 27.59 -19.14
N TYR A 695 10.56 26.42 -19.44
CA TYR A 695 11.40 26.20 -20.61
C TYR A 695 10.61 25.48 -21.69
N SER A 696 10.67 26.00 -22.91
CA SER A 696 10.22 25.27 -24.09
C SER A 696 11.20 25.46 -25.25
N GLU A 697 11.13 24.54 -26.20
CA GLU A 697 11.66 24.74 -27.56
C GLU A 697 10.98 25.94 -28.25
#